data_AF-A0A1S8DKY2-F1
#
_entry.id   AF-A0A1S8DKY2-F1
#
_cell.length_a   1.000
_cell.length_b   1.000
_cell.length_c   1.000
_cell.angle_alpha   90.00
_cell.angle_beta   90.00
_cell.angle_gamma   90.00
#
_symmetry.space_group_name_H-M   'P 1'
#
loop_
_entity.id
_entity.type
_entity.pdbx_description
1 polymer ?
#
loop_
_entity_poly.entity_id
_entity_poly.type
_entity_poly.pdbx_seq_one_letter_code
_entity_poly.pdbx_strand_id
1 'polypeptide(L)'
;MSWQNPEFHRQLEAVDDHSINPTDKQGLGDIALSRRTLLKGLGAASLATLLPSLLSACSASKTAQASLLGFQSVAAQTSSTFDSVIVPPGYRATPFFSWGDAVLANAPDWHSDASNSWEDQLMQAGDNHDGMHYFPFADQPNERGLLVVNHEYVNPTLHPAGMQFTSGPDNSRGRPSEQVYKEIAAHGLSIIEIRRDARGQWQRVADSPLNRRITAATPMAVSGPLAAHPAMRTESDPSGLEILGTINNCSMGATPWHTYLACEENFHNYFVNRDEADYNARPTHKRYGIGLGGSSRYYAWEAVEPRFDATPDASRPYQGHINEPNRFGWVVEVDPFNPTHRPRKRTAMGRLGRECATCVIDDNGHMAVYSGDDARGEYVYKFVPEQAYKSGDRDHNRDLLDAGTLYAARFDADGRGRWLPLRWGQPGLTPENGFADQYAVLLNARGAADAVGATPMDRPEWVASHPTTREMYVSLTNNTERGKADPTDAANPREQNVHGQILRWREDGADPRATEFEWDLFVIAGERQKADDSVPSHRLGNINGDLFSSPDGLAFDPDGRLWILTDADEQAPYTADIGCNQMLCADPLSREIRRFLVGPRGAEITGITWTPDARAMWVNVQHPGISYPASDGKTRPRSTTVLVTREDGGVIGN
;
A
#
# COMPACT_ATOMS: atom_id res chain seq x y z
N MET A 1 -32.53 -3.04 -4.00
CA MET A 1 -31.70 -3.35 -2.82
C MET A 1 -30.49 -2.45 -2.92
N SER A 2 -30.17 -1.70 -1.88
CA SER A 2 -28.91 -0.94 -1.87
C SER A 2 -27.80 -1.96 -1.62
N TRP A 3 -26.82 -2.07 -2.54
CA TRP A 3 -25.61 -2.86 -2.33
C TRP A 3 -24.60 -2.14 -1.45
N GLN A 4 -24.91 -0.90 -1.02
CA GLN A 4 -24.10 -0.12 -0.10
C GLN A 4 -23.94 -0.91 1.20
N ASN A 5 -22.70 -1.30 1.48
CA ASN A 5 -22.33 -1.82 2.79
C ASN A 5 -21.16 -1.01 3.38
N PRO A 6 -21.28 0.32 3.50
CA PRO A 6 -20.21 1.14 4.08
C PRO A 6 -19.93 0.77 5.54
N GLU A 7 -20.90 0.15 6.22
CA GLU A 7 -20.67 -0.39 7.55
C GLU A 7 -19.65 -1.54 7.52
N PHE A 8 -19.67 -2.39 6.50
CA PHE A 8 -18.69 -3.47 6.37
C PHE A 8 -17.28 -2.93 6.14
N HIS A 9 -17.10 -1.97 5.23
CA HIS A 9 -15.78 -1.36 4.99
C HIS A 9 -15.26 -0.63 6.21
N ARG A 10 -16.09 0.18 6.88
CA ARG A 10 -15.72 0.81 8.14
C ARG A 10 -15.39 -0.19 9.24
N GLN A 11 -16.01 -1.38 9.26
CA GLN A 11 -15.67 -2.42 10.22
C GLN A 11 -14.33 -3.10 9.91
N LEU A 12 -13.97 -3.27 8.64
CA LEU A 12 -12.64 -3.74 8.24
C LEU A 12 -11.61 -2.66 8.60
N GLU A 13 -11.80 -1.43 8.13
CA GLU A 13 -10.93 -0.30 8.40
C GLU A 13 -10.73 -0.12 9.91
N ALA A 14 -11.79 -0.17 10.72
CA ALA A 14 -11.68 -0.07 12.18
C ALA A 14 -10.85 -1.20 12.82
N VAL A 15 -10.85 -2.39 12.24
CA VAL A 15 -10.00 -3.50 12.68
C VAL A 15 -8.53 -3.24 12.34
N ASP A 16 -8.27 -2.71 11.15
CA ASP A 16 -6.92 -2.43 10.63
C ASP A 16 -6.30 -1.23 11.37
N ASP A 17 -7.14 -0.28 11.74
CA ASP A 17 -6.84 0.95 12.47
C ASP A 17 -6.50 0.78 13.95
N HIS A 18 -6.53 -0.44 14.49
CA HIS A 18 -6.15 -0.65 15.89
C HIS A 18 -4.64 -0.51 16.07
N SER A 19 -4.21 0.53 16.80
CA SER A 19 -2.80 0.66 17.20
C SER A 19 -2.41 -0.53 18.09
N ILE A 20 -1.38 -1.26 17.65
CA ILE A 20 -0.78 -2.38 18.37
C ILE A 20 0.71 -2.16 18.64
N ASN A 21 1.22 -0.96 18.34
CA ASN A 21 2.59 -0.57 18.68
C ASN A 21 2.67 -0.26 20.18
N PRO A 22 3.47 -1.00 20.97
CA PRO A 22 3.56 -0.82 22.42
C PRO A 22 4.56 0.27 22.85
N THR A 23 5.14 1.05 21.93
CA THR A 23 6.26 1.94 22.23
C THR A 23 5.85 3.15 23.10
N ASP A 24 6.35 3.19 24.34
CA ASP A 24 6.21 4.34 25.24
C ASP A 24 7.19 5.48 24.91
N LYS A 25 7.87 5.45 23.74
CA LYS A 25 8.86 6.47 23.41
C LYS A 25 8.18 7.82 23.30
N GLN A 26 8.57 8.72 24.20
CA GLN A 26 8.25 10.14 24.11
C GLN A 26 8.65 10.63 22.71
N GLY A 27 7.70 11.27 22.01
CA GLY A 27 8.01 12.01 20.80
C GLY A 27 9.14 13.00 21.05
N LEU A 28 9.81 13.47 20.01
CA LEU A 28 10.98 14.37 20.07
C LEU A 28 10.72 15.76 20.75
N GLY A 29 9.60 15.92 21.46
CA GLY A 29 9.22 17.10 22.22
C GLY A 29 10.08 17.41 23.45
N ASP A 30 10.80 16.44 24.03
CA ASP A 30 11.58 16.66 25.26
C ASP A 30 13.06 17.10 25.05
N ILE A 31 13.45 17.40 23.80
CA ILE A 31 14.77 18.02 23.49
C ILE A 31 14.62 19.42 22.85
N ALA A 32 13.39 19.91 22.62
CA ALA A 32 13.15 21.21 21.97
C ALA A 32 12.40 22.24 22.84
N LEU A 33 12.59 22.22 24.16
CA LEU A 33 12.22 23.35 25.03
C LEU A 33 13.38 24.33 25.23
N SER A 34 13.89 24.93 24.15
CA SER A 34 14.72 26.14 24.23
C SER A 34 14.65 27.06 23.00
N ARG A 35 13.51 27.12 22.29
CA ARG A 35 13.33 28.11 21.19
C ARG A 35 12.08 28.98 21.26
N ARG A 36 11.18 28.78 22.23
CA ARG A 36 9.98 29.63 22.43
C ARG A 36 10.15 30.83 23.38
N THR A 37 11.36 31.06 23.92
CA THR A 37 11.63 32.22 24.81
C THR A 37 12.54 33.29 24.18
N LEU A 38 12.91 33.18 22.89
CA LEU A 38 13.83 34.14 22.24
C LEU A 38 13.19 35.06 21.18
N LEU A 39 11.88 34.97 20.94
CA LEU A 39 11.18 35.82 19.95
C LEU A 39 10.09 36.74 20.54
N LYS A 40 10.06 36.92 21.86
CA LYS A 40 9.18 37.88 22.54
C LYS A 40 9.89 38.94 23.39
N GLY A 41 11.21 39.03 23.31
CA GLY A 41 11.96 40.09 23.98
C GLY A 41 13.14 40.50 23.12
N LEU A 42 12.97 41.59 22.37
CA LEU A 42 13.98 42.63 22.11
C LEU A 42 13.40 43.59 21.06
N GLY A 43 12.61 44.55 21.55
CA GLY A 43 12.41 45.80 20.84
C GLY A 43 13.71 46.62 20.87
N ALA A 44 13.99 47.27 19.74
CA ALA A 44 14.80 48.47 19.56
C ALA A 44 16.19 48.54 20.23
N ALA A 45 17.24 48.25 19.45
CA ALA A 45 18.46 49.06 19.47
C ALA A 45 19.27 48.86 18.17
N SER A 46 19.45 49.96 17.45
CA SER A 46 20.35 50.14 16.32
C SER A 46 21.82 49.98 16.69
N LEU A 47 22.60 49.21 15.92
CA LEU A 47 24.01 49.52 15.66
C LEU A 47 24.50 48.79 14.40
N ALA A 48 24.74 49.59 13.36
CA ALA A 48 25.51 49.21 12.19
C ALA A 48 26.97 48.96 12.58
N THR A 49 27.62 47.95 11.98
CA THR A 49 28.88 48.06 11.19
C THR A 49 29.63 46.72 11.05
N LEU A 50 30.10 46.47 9.83
CA LEU A 50 31.27 45.66 9.41
C LEU A 50 31.16 44.12 9.33
N LEU A 51 30.90 43.62 8.12
CA LEU A 51 31.84 42.77 7.34
C LEU A 51 31.28 42.54 5.91
N PRO A 52 31.96 43.02 4.84
CA PRO A 52 31.55 42.82 3.46
C PRO A 52 32.25 41.59 2.83
N SER A 53 31.75 41.18 1.67
CA SER A 53 32.30 40.19 0.72
C SER A 53 32.00 38.71 0.97
N LEU A 54 30.92 38.23 0.33
CA LEU A 54 30.89 37.11 -0.64
C LEU A 54 29.42 36.86 -1.05
N LEU A 55 28.83 37.80 -1.77
CA LEU A 55 27.61 37.57 -2.56
C LEU A 55 27.95 37.95 -4.01
N SER A 56 28.63 37.03 -4.68
CA SER A 56 28.81 37.09 -6.12
C SER A 56 27.59 36.44 -6.76
N ALA A 57 26.81 37.28 -7.43
CA ALA A 57 25.79 37.03 -8.43
C ALA A 57 25.54 35.57 -8.87
N CYS A 58 24.36 35.06 -8.52
CA CYS A 58 23.53 34.28 -9.43
C CYS A 58 22.16 34.97 -9.51
N SER A 59 22.08 36.04 -10.31
CA SER A 59 20.80 36.51 -10.82
C SER A 59 20.34 35.50 -11.88
N ALA A 60 19.80 34.36 -11.44
CA ALA A 60 19.09 33.47 -12.33
C ALA A 60 17.80 34.17 -12.76
N SER A 61 17.72 34.52 -14.04
CA SER A 61 16.47 34.89 -14.68
C SER A 61 15.40 33.87 -14.31
N LYS A 62 14.32 34.30 -13.64
CA LYS A 62 13.09 33.51 -13.51
C LYS A 62 12.48 33.36 -14.91
N THR A 63 12.99 32.45 -15.72
CA THR A 63 12.14 31.81 -16.72
C THR A 63 11.04 31.13 -15.93
N ALA A 64 9.80 31.62 -16.06
CA ALA A 64 8.64 30.91 -15.54
C ALA A 64 8.67 29.51 -16.16
N GLN A 65 9.07 28.52 -15.37
CA GLN A 65 9.01 27.14 -15.79
C GLN A 65 7.53 26.84 -16.05
N ALA A 66 7.20 26.32 -17.23
CA ALA A 66 5.84 25.92 -17.53
C ALA A 66 5.39 24.92 -16.46
N SER A 67 4.18 25.11 -15.91
CA SER A 67 3.61 24.17 -14.94
C SER A 67 3.59 22.77 -15.55
N LEU A 68 3.96 21.75 -14.77
CA LEU A 68 3.84 20.35 -15.20
C LEU A 68 2.38 19.93 -15.39
N LEU A 69 1.42 20.71 -14.89
CA LEU A 69 -0.01 20.39 -14.87
C LEU A 69 -0.73 21.09 -16.03
N GLY A 70 -0.86 20.40 -17.16
CA GLY A 70 -1.46 20.93 -18.39
C GLY A 70 -2.98 20.75 -18.51
N PHE A 71 -3.64 20.18 -17.51
CA PHE A 71 -5.08 19.97 -17.50
C PHE A 71 -5.83 20.92 -16.55
N GLN A 72 -7.12 21.11 -16.82
CA GLN A 72 -8.03 21.81 -15.91
C GLN A 72 -8.49 20.87 -14.79
N SER A 73 -8.42 21.34 -13.54
CA SER A 73 -8.90 20.57 -12.39
C SER A 73 -10.38 20.21 -12.51
N VAL A 74 -10.73 18.99 -12.06
CA VAL A 74 -12.10 18.50 -11.94
C VAL A 74 -12.70 18.90 -10.59
N ALA A 75 -13.98 19.25 -10.59
CA ALA A 75 -14.71 19.58 -9.37
C ALA A 75 -14.93 18.34 -8.48
N ALA A 76 -14.78 18.51 -7.16
CA ALA A 76 -15.18 17.52 -6.18
C ALA A 76 -16.65 17.09 -6.34
N GLN A 77 -16.96 15.83 -6.04
CA GLN A 77 -18.31 15.29 -6.10
C GLN A 77 -18.77 14.90 -4.70
N THR A 78 -19.81 15.55 -4.19
CA THR A 78 -20.29 15.37 -2.80
C THR A 78 -21.64 14.66 -2.72
N SER A 79 -22.25 14.33 -3.86
CA SER A 79 -23.55 13.66 -3.88
C SER A 79 -23.46 12.24 -3.32
N SER A 80 -24.40 11.86 -2.46
CA SER A 80 -24.55 10.47 -1.98
C SER A 80 -24.94 9.47 -3.07
N THR A 81 -25.30 9.95 -4.26
CA THR A 81 -25.69 9.13 -5.42
C THR A 81 -24.73 9.27 -6.60
N PHE A 82 -23.55 9.86 -6.41
CA PHE A 82 -22.56 9.96 -7.48
C PHE A 82 -22.00 8.57 -7.78
N ASP A 83 -22.22 8.04 -8.98
CA ASP A 83 -21.85 6.66 -9.34
C ASP A 83 -21.18 6.62 -10.72
N SER A 84 -20.12 7.39 -10.89
CA SER A 84 -19.40 7.51 -12.16
C SER A 84 -17.94 7.84 -11.92
N VAL A 85 -17.11 7.67 -12.95
CA VAL A 85 -15.73 8.20 -12.97
C VAL A 85 -15.68 9.41 -13.89
N ILE A 86 -15.18 10.54 -13.37
CA ILE A 86 -15.00 11.76 -14.16
C ILE A 86 -13.52 12.13 -14.23
N VAL A 87 -13.10 12.68 -15.38
CA VAL A 87 -11.74 13.12 -15.71
C VAL A 87 -11.80 14.50 -16.37
N PRO A 88 -10.67 15.21 -16.59
CA PRO A 88 -10.69 16.54 -17.15
C PRO A 88 -11.21 16.56 -18.60
N PRO A 89 -11.69 17.71 -19.10
CA PRO A 89 -12.00 17.87 -20.52
C PRO A 89 -10.82 17.48 -21.42
N GLY A 90 -11.10 16.80 -22.54
CA GLY A 90 -10.07 16.27 -23.45
C GLY A 90 -9.49 14.91 -23.03
N TYR A 91 -9.97 14.34 -21.91
CA TYR A 91 -9.66 12.99 -21.46
C TYR A 91 -10.90 12.10 -21.50
N ARG A 92 -10.66 10.79 -21.56
CA ARG A 92 -11.66 9.74 -21.49
C ARG A 92 -11.24 8.70 -20.46
N ALA A 93 -12.15 8.35 -19.57
CA ALA A 93 -12.05 7.21 -18.65
C ALA A 93 -13.05 6.13 -19.09
N THR A 94 -12.63 4.88 -19.17
CA THR A 94 -13.49 3.77 -19.61
C THR A 94 -13.22 2.51 -18.77
N PRO A 95 -14.26 1.87 -18.20
CA PRO A 95 -14.13 0.56 -17.56
C PRO A 95 -13.43 -0.44 -18.48
N PHE A 96 -12.41 -1.12 -17.99
CA PHE A 96 -11.56 -1.98 -18.82
C PHE A 96 -11.51 -3.43 -18.32
N PHE A 97 -11.38 -3.63 -17.01
CA PHE A 97 -11.30 -4.94 -16.38
C PHE A 97 -11.92 -4.88 -14.98
N SER A 98 -12.90 -5.71 -14.69
CA SER A 98 -13.67 -5.66 -13.44
C SER A 98 -13.72 -7.02 -12.74
N TRP A 99 -13.95 -7.04 -11.43
CA TRP A 99 -14.19 -8.28 -10.67
C TRP A 99 -15.13 -9.22 -11.41
N GLY A 100 -14.77 -10.50 -11.54
CA GLY A 100 -15.57 -11.50 -12.24
C GLY A 100 -15.33 -11.57 -13.75
N ASP A 101 -14.60 -10.64 -14.35
CA ASP A 101 -14.23 -10.73 -15.77
C ASP A 101 -13.31 -11.93 -16.04
N ALA A 102 -13.40 -12.49 -17.24
CA ALA A 102 -12.52 -13.59 -17.66
C ALA A 102 -11.03 -13.21 -17.57
N VAL A 103 -10.26 -14.07 -16.90
CA VAL A 103 -8.78 -14.05 -16.92
C VAL A 103 -8.29 -15.25 -17.73
N LEU A 104 -8.74 -16.45 -17.37
CA LEU A 104 -8.37 -17.67 -18.09
C LEU A 104 -9.29 -17.91 -19.29
N ALA A 105 -8.77 -18.62 -20.29
CA ALA A 105 -9.57 -19.05 -21.43
C ALA A 105 -10.76 -19.90 -20.95
N ASN A 106 -11.94 -19.64 -21.50
CA ASN A 106 -13.21 -20.28 -21.14
C ASN A 106 -13.70 -19.99 -19.72
N ALA A 107 -13.19 -18.95 -19.04
CA ALA A 107 -13.81 -18.48 -17.81
C ALA A 107 -15.30 -18.16 -18.08
N PRO A 108 -16.23 -18.63 -17.24
CA PRO A 108 -17.65 -18.32 -17.37
C PRO A 108 -17.90 -16.82 -17.28
N ASP A 109 -19.01 -16.39 -17.89
CA ASP A 109 -19.46 -15.00 -17.75
C ASP A 109 -19.79 -14.69 -16.28
N TRP A 110 -19.54 -13.45 -15.88
CA TRP A 110 -19.94 -12.95 -14.58
C TRP A 110 -21.46 -12.87 -14.47
N HIS A 111 -22.01 -13.36 -13.36
CA HIS A 111 -23.44 -13.31 -13.06
C HIS A 111 -23.73 -12.22 -12.03
N SER A 112 -24.64 -11.30 -12.36
CA SER A 112 -24.99 -10.17 -11.49
C SER A 112 -25.65 -10.56 -10.17
N ASP A 113 -26.21 -11.77 -10.09
CA ASP A 113 -26.78 -12.33 -8.86
C ASP A 113 -25.72 -12.97 -7.94
N ALA A 114 -24.43 -12.94 -8.33
CA ALA A 114 -23.31 -13.57 -7.63
C ALA A 114 -23.38 -15.12 -7.54
N SER A 115 -24.15 -15.77 -8.43
CA SER A 115 -24.30 -17.23 -8.45
C SER A 115 -23.11 -18.02 -8.99
N ASN A 116 -22.09 -17.36 -9.57
CA ASN A 116 -20.85 -18.04 -9.97
C ASN A 116 -20.25 -18.83 -8.80
N SER A 117 -19.72 -20.03 -9.09
CA SER A 117 -19.12 -20.89 -8.08
C SER A 117 -17.69 -20.43 -7.71
N TRP A 118 -17.05 -21.13 -6.77
CA TRP A 118 -15.63 -20.86 -6.47
C TRP A 118 -14.72 -21.33 -7.61
N GLU A 119 -15.08 -22.39 -8.34
CA GLU A 119 -14.35 -22.84 -9.53
C GLU A 119 -14.43 -21.81 -10.65
N ASP A 120 -15.59 -21.19 -10.86
CA ASP A 120 -15.73 -20.07 -11.80
C ASP A 120 -14.80 -18.92 -11.38
N GLN A 121 -14.81 -18.57 -10.08
CA GLN A 121 -14.02 -17.49 -9.53
C GLN A 121 -12.51 -17.73 -9.67
N LEU A 122 -12.02 -18.99 -9.69
CA LEU A 122 -10.62 -19.32 -9.97
C LEU A 122 -10.17 -18.95 -11.40
N MET A 123 -11.11 -18.74 -12.32
CA MET A 123 -10.84 -18.39 -13.72
C MET A 123 -11.10 -16.91 -14.02
N GLN A 124 -11.78 -16.21 -13.11
CA GLN A 124 -12.22 -14.83 -13.25
C GLN A 124 -11.32 -13.86 -12.48
N ALA A 125 -11.43 -12.55 -12.72
CA ALA A 125 -10.78 -11.52 -11.92
C ALA A 125 -11.21 -11.64 -10.45
N GLY A 126 -10.27 -11.44 -9.53
CA GLY A 126 -10.58 -11.33 -8.11
C GLY A 126 -11.35 -10.05 -7.77
N ASP A 127 -11.63 -9.86 -6.48
CA ASP A 127 -12.34 -8.68 -5.99
C ASP A 127 -11.36 -7.65 -5.42
N ASN A 128 -11.81 -6.40 -5.27
CA ASN A 128 -11.03 -5.27 -4.76
C ASN A 128 -9.66 -5.13 -5.41
N HIS A 129 -9.70 -4.73 -6.69
CA HIS A 129 -8.52 -4.43 -7.49
C HIS A 129 -7.67 -3.34 -6.84
N ASP A 130 -6.42 -3.64 -6.48
CA ASP A 130 -5.52 -2.70 -5.81
C ASP A 130 -4.23 -2.43 -6.61
N GLY A 131 -3.03 -2.62 -6.04
CA GLY A 131 -1.74 -2.42 -6.69
C GLY A 131 -1.69 -3.09 -8.05
N MET A 132 -1.13 -2.39 -9.04
CA MET A 132 -1.00 -2.93 -10.39
C MET A 132 0.21 -2.40 -11.13
N HIS A 133 0.66 -3.16 -12.14
CA HIS A 133 1.73 -2.71 -13.02
C HIS A 133 1.56 -3.23 -14.45
N TYR A 134 1.92 -2.38 -15.42
CA TYR A 134 1.98 -2.71 -16.84
C TYR A 134 3.40 -3.11 -17.23
N PHE A 135 3.57 -4.37 -17.62
CA PHE A 135 4.83 -4.90 -18.13
C PHE A 135 4.82 -4.91 -19.67
N PRO A 136 5.57 -4.02 -20.34
CA PRO A 136 5.59 -3.94 -21.80
C PRO A 136 6.24 -5.17 -22.44
N PHE A 137 5.72 -5.61 -23.58
CA PHE A 137 6.48 -6.47 -24.49
C PHE A 137 7.54 -5.62 -25.21
N ALA A 138 8.78 -6.09 -25.21
CA ALA A 138 9.92 -5.30 -25.72
C ALA A 138 9.80 -4.90 -27.20
N ASP A 139 9.11 -5.69 -28.02
CA ASP A 139 8.88 -5.41 -29.44
C ASP A 139 7.76 -4.39 -29.67
N GLN A 140 6.84 -4.22 -28.72
CA GLN A 140 5.64 -3.38 -28.84
C GLN A 140 5.32 -2.67 -27.50
N PRO A 141 6.26 -1.90 -26.92
CA PRO A 141 6.18 -1.50 -25.52
C PRO A 141 5.04 -0.53 -25.19
N ASN A 142 4.54 0.21 -26.17
CA ASN A 142 3.42 1.15 -25.99
C ASN A 142 2.09 0.59 -26.55
N GLU A 143 2.08 -0.66 -27.02
CA GLU A 143 0.95 -1.26 -27.73
C GLU A 143 0.58 -2.63 -27.20
N ARG A 144 1.47 -3.33 -26.48
CA ARG A 144 1.22 -4.68 -25.96
C ARG A 144 1.99 -4.92 -24.67
N GLY A 145 1.30 -5.45 -23.67
CA GLY A 145 1.85 -5.68 -22.34
C GLY A 145 1.09 -6.73 -21.55
N LEU A 146 1.62 -7.08 -20.39
CA LEU A 146 0.90 -7.78 -19.35
C LEU A 146 0.48 -6.76 -18.29
N LEU A 147 -0.78 -6.76 -17.90
CA LEU A 147 -1.26 -6.04 -16.75
C LEU A 147 -1.38 -7.02 -15.58
N VAL A 148 -0.65 -6.76 -14.51
CA VAL A 148 -0.75 -7.48 -13.25
C VAL A 148 -1.56 -6.62 -12.29
N VAL A 149 -2.61 -7.19 -11.68
CA VAL A 149 -3.53 -6.49 -10.78
C VAL A 149 -3.70 -7.33 -9.51
N ASN A 150 -3.50 -6.72 -8.35
CA ASN A 150 -3.78 -7.32 -7.04
C ASN A 150 -5.27 -7.35 -6.74
N HIS A 151 -5.67 -8.31 -5.91
CA HIS A 151 -7.02 -8.46 -5.36
C HIS A 151 -6.91 -8.59 -3.86
N GLU A 152 -7.17 -7.48 -3.17
CA GLU A 152 -6.78 -7.30 -1.78
C GLU A 152 -7.68 -8.10 -0.84
N TYR A 153 -8.97 -7.79 -0.84
CA TYR A 153 -9.96 -8.43 0.01
C TYR A 153 -11.28 -8.66 -0.74
N VAL A 154 -12.32 -9.11 -0.02
CA VAL A 154 -13.61 -9.45 -0.63
C VAL A 154 -14.77 -8.76 0.07
N ASN A 155 -15.78 -8.44 -0.72
CA ASN A 155 -17.00 -7.81 -0.23
C ASN A 155 -18.11 -8.85 0.03
N PRO A 156 -19.10 -8.54 0.90
CA PRO A 156 -20.29 -9.37 1.04
C PRO A 156 -21.06 -9.53 -0.28
N THR A 157 -20.85 -8.62 -1.23
CA THR A 157 -21.41 -8.71 -2.58
C THR A 157 -20.87 -9.90 -3.39
N LEU A 158 -19.78 -10.54 -2.99
CA LEU A 158 -19.28 -11.77 -3.61
C LEU A 158 -20.31 -12.92 -3.57
N HIS A 159 -21.24 -12.88 -2.60
CA HIS A 159 -22.23 -13.93 -2.36
C HIS A 159 -23.66 -13.46 -2.66
N PRO A 160 -24.55 -14.34 -3.16
CA PRO A 160 -25.93 -13.98 -3.49
C PRO A 160 -26.71 -13.34 -2.33
N ALA A 161 -26.52 -13.88 -1.12
CA ALA A 161 -27.21 -13.47 0.10
C ALA A 161 -26.28 -12.82 1.14
N GLY A 162 -25.10 -12.34 0.72
CA GLY A 162 -24.07 -11.90 1.64
C GLY A 162 -23.32 -13.05 2.32
N MET A 163 -22.35 -12.68 3.15
CA MET A 163 -21.57 -13.61 3.97
C MET A 163 -22.45 -14.24 5.05
N GLN A 164 -22.46 -15.58 5.14
CA GLN A 164 -23.29 -16.34 6.09
C GLN A 164 -22.46 -16.90 7.24
N PHE A 165 -22.90 -16.66 8.48
CA PHE A 165 -22.22 -17.14 9.68
C PHE A 165 -23.18 -17.94 10.57
N THR A 166 -22.68 -18.99 11.21
CA THR A 166 -23.36 -19.69 12.30
C THR A 166 -22.55 -19.56 13.59
N SER A 167 -23.19 -19.57 14.76
CA SER A 167 -22.48 -19.50 16.04
C SER A 167 -22.06 -20.88 16.52
N GLY A 168 -20.80 -21.00 16.92
CA GLY A 168 -20.24 -22.16 17.62
C GLY A 168 -20.29 -22.03 19.14
N PRO A 169 -20.04 -23.12 19.88
CA PRO A 169 -20.17 -23.20 21.35
C PRO A 169 -19.13 -22.37 22.13
N ASP A 170 -18.04 -21.96 21.49
CA ASP A 170 -16.91 -21.20 22.03
C ASP A 170 -16.82 -19.79 21.44
N ASN A 171 -17.96 -19.24 21.00
CA ASN A 171 -18.05 -18.01 20.20
C ASN A 171 -17.31 -18.06 18.85
N SER A 172 -16.89 -19.24 18.38
CA SER A 172 -16.43 -19.40 17.01
C SER A 172 -17.55 -19.15 15.99
N ARG A 173 -17.16 -18.78 14.78
CA ARG A 173 -18.08 -18.59 13.66
C ARG A 173 -17.92 -19.74 12.67
N GLY A 174 -19.01 -20.43 12.36
CA GLY A 174 -19.09 -21.39 11.25
C GLY A 174 -19.38 -20.70 9.92
N ARG A 175 -18.91 -21.31 8.82
CA ARG A 175 -19.07 -20.80 7.45
C ARG A 175 -19.48 -21.92 6.48
N PRO A 176 -20.31 -21.65 5.47
CA PRO A 176 -20.47 -22.58 4.34
C PRO A 176 -19.14 -22.72 3.57
N SER A 177 -18.75 -23.95 3.25
CA SER A 177 -17.48 -24.23 2.54
C SER A 177 -17.37 -23.50 1.21
N GLU A 178 -18.46 -23.51 0.42
CA GLU A 178 -18.52 -22.84 -0.88
C GLU A 178 -18.25 -21.33 -0.78
N GLN A 179 -18.66 -20.68 0.32
CA GLN A 179 -18.36 -19.25 0.52
C GLN A 179 -16.86 -19.05 0.78
N VAL A 180 -16.27 -19.85 1.68
CA VAL A 180 -14.84 -19.75 2.02
C VAL A 180 -13.96 -20.02 0.80
N TYR A 181 -14.25 -21.07 0.02
CA TYR A 181 -13.47 -21.36 -1.19
C TYR A 181 -13.59 -20.27 -2.24
N LYS A 182 -14.79 -19.67 -2.41
CA LYS A 182 -14.98 -18.55 -3.34
C LYS A 182 -14.21 -17.31 -2.90
N GLU A 183 -14.17 -17.04 -1.60
CA GLU A 183 -13.39 -15.93 -1.03
C GLU A 183 -11.89 -16.15 -1.24
N ILE A 184 -11.37 -17.34 -0.95
CA ILE A 184 -9.97 -17.72 -1.22
C ILE A 184 -9.62 -17.57 -2.71
N ALA A 185 -10.54 -17.96 -3.60
CA ALA A 185 -10.38 -17.85 -5.05
C ALA A 185 -10.45 -16.39 -5.55
N ALA A 186 -11.10 -15.48 -4.81
CA ALA A 186 -11.24 -14.08 -5.18
C ALA A 186 -10.07 -13.18 -4.71
N HIS A 187 -9.20 -13.66 -3.83
CA HIS A 187 -7.96 -12.95 -3.44
C HIS A 187 -6.81 -13.21 -4.43
N GLY A 188 -5.70 -12.48 -4.25
CA GLY A 188 -4.43 -12.76 -4.91
C GLY A 188 -4.16 -11.79 -6.06
N LEU A 189 -3.96 -12.32 -7.27
CA LEU A 189 -3.62 -11.53 -8.45
C LEU A 189 -4.32 -12.03 -9.71
N SER A 190 -4.53 -11.12 -10.65
CA SER A 190 -4.75 -11.39 -12.06
C SER A 190 -3.56 -10.93 -12.88
N ILE A 191 -3.14 -11.77 -13.83
CA ILE A 191 -2.21 -11.40 -14.90
C ILE A 191 -2.97 -11.54 -16.21
N ILE A 192 -3.09 -10.47 -16.99
CA ILE A 192 -3.76 -10.48 -18.28
C ILE A 192 -2.89 -9.84 -19.36
N GLU A 193 -2.81 -10.45 -20.52
CA GLU A 193 -2.26 -9.79 -21.70
C GLU A 193 -3.25 -8.77 -22.24
N ILE A 194 -2.75 -7.59 -22.55
CA ILE A 194 -3.49 -6.51 -23.16
C ILE A 194 -2.75 -5.98 -24.38
N ARG A 195 -3.50 -5.57 -25.40
CA ARG A 195 -2.95 -5.03 -26.64
C ARG A 195 -3.84 -3.95 -27.25
N ARG A 196 -3.22 -3.03 -27.97
CA ARG A 196 -3.89 -2.04 -28.80
C ARG A 196 -4.24 -2.66 -30.15
N ASP A 197 -5.51 -2.59 -30.55
CA ASP A 197 -5.97 -3.08 -31.84
C ASP A 197 -5.65 -2.10 -32.98
N ALA A 198 -5.94 -2.52 -34.22
CA ALA A 198 -5.70 -1.70 -35.42
C ALA A 198 -6.53 -0.39 -35.46
N ARG A 199 -7.54 -0.23 -34.58
CA ARG A 199 -8.33 1.00 -34.42
C ARG A 199 -7.81 1.86 -33.27
N GLY A 200 -6.68 1.48 -32.66
CA GLY A 200 -6.07 2.19 -31.57
C GLY A 200 -6.76 1.96 -30.22
N GLN A 201 -7.64 0.96 -30.08
CA GLN A 201 -8.34 0.65 -28.82
C GLN A 201 -7.61 -0.44 -28.05
N TRP A 202 -7.47 -0.27 -26.74
CA TRP A 202 -6.92 -1.32 -25.88
C TRP A 202 -7.93 -2.45 -25.69
N GLN A 203 -7.45 -3.68 -25.80
CA GLN A 203 -8.22 -4.91 -25.70
C GLN A 203 -7.50 -5.89 -24.78
N ARG A 204 -8.26 -6.73 -24.09
CA ARG A 204 -7.73 -7.90 -23.38
C ARG A 204 -7.56 -9.05 -24.37
N VAL A 205 -6.50 -9.84 -24.22
CA VAL A 205 -6.22 -11.01 -25.06
C VAL A 205 -6.66 -12.26 -24.31
N ALA A 206 -7.94 -12.63 -24.48
CA ALA A 206 -8.59 -13.66 -23.68
C ALA A 206 -7.94 -15.05 -23.78
N ASP A 207 -7.32 -15.36 -24.92
CA ASP A 207 -6.66 -16.63 -25.23
C ASP A 207 -5.14 -16.61 -25.00
N SER A 208 -4.60 -15.56 -24.35
CA SER A 208 -3.17 -15.50 -24.07
C SER A 208 -2.74 -16.61 -23.12
N PRO A 209 -1.69 -17.38 -23.45
CA PRO A 209 -1.16 -18.41 -22.56
C PRO A 209 -0.46 -17.81 -21.32
N LEU A 210 -0.25 -16.49 -21.30
CA LEU A 210 0.34 -15.77 -20.18
C LEU A 210 -0.70 -15.33 -19.14
N ASN A 211 -2.00 -15.40 -19.48
CA ASN A 211 -3.04 -15.08 -18.52
C ASN A 211 -3.01 -16.05 -17.34
N ARG A 212 -3.13 -15.52 -16.13
CA ARG A 212 -2.98 -16.32 -14.91
C ARG A 212 -3.76 -15.74 -13.75
N ARG A 213 -4.36 -16.64 -12.96
CA ARG A 213 -4.80 -16.35 -11.59
C ARG A 213 -3.77 -16.87 -10.59
N ILE A 214 -3.45 -16.02 -9.62
CA ILE A 214 -2.76 -16.37 -8.39
C ILE A 214 -3.77 -16.08 -7.28
N THR A 215 -3.90 -16.98 -6.31
CA THR A 215 -4.95 -16.95 -5.30
C THR A 215 -4.41 -17.22 -3.91
N ALA A 216 -5.27 -17.11 -2.90
CA ALA A 216 -4.96 -17.50 -1.53
C ALA A 216 -4.71 -19.02 -1.34
N ALA A 217 -4.81 -19.83 -2.40
CA ALA A 217 -4.46 -21.25 -2.41
C ALA A 217 -3.32 -21.63 -3.38
N THR A 218 -2.76 -20.67 -4.12
CA THR A 218 -1.69 -20.97 -5.11
C THR A 218 -0.39 -21.37 -4.41
N PRO A 219 0.25 -22.52 -4.72
CA PRO A 219 1.51 -22.89 -4.09
C PRO A 219 2.65 -21.91 -4.42
N MET A 220 3.34 -21.44 -3.38
CA MET A 220 4.43 -20.46 -3.46
C MET A 220 5.68 -20.99 -2.77
N ALA A 221 6.84 -20.68 -3.32
CA ALA A 221 8.12 -21.00 -2.70
C ALA A 221 8.47 -19.93 -1.66
N VAL A 222 9.33 -20.29 -0.72
CA VAL A 222 9.96 -19.35 0.21
C VAL A 222 11.41 -19.16 -0.19
N SER A 223 11.88 -17.92 -0.24
CA SER A 223 13.28 -17.60 -0.51
C SER A 223 13.83 -16.60 0.51
N GLY A 224 15.16 -16.55 0.61
CA GLY A 224 15.87 -15.77 1.62
C GLY A 224 16.04 -16.51 2.96
N PRO A 225 16.40 -15.79 4.03
CA PRO A 225 16.92 -16.38 5.27
C PRO A 225 15.97 -17.37 5.95
N LEU A 226 14.65 -17.20 5.81
CA LEU A 226 13.68 -18.05 6.52
C LEU A 226 13.22 -19.29 5.74
N ALA A 227 13.73 -19.53 4.52
CA ALA A 227 13.41 -20.75 3.80
C ALA A 227 13.79 -22.01 4.63
N ALA A 228 12.85 -22.93 4.82
CA ALA A 228 12.96 -24.13 5.66
C ALA A 228 13.21 -23.92 7.16
N HIS A 229 13.17 -22.66 7.64
CA HIS A 229 13.36 -22.34 9.05
C HIS A 229 12.27 -22.98 9.92
N PRO A 230 12.56 -23.47 11.14
CA PRO A 230 11.55 -24.13 11.99
C PRO A 230 10.29 -23.30 12.24
N ALA A 231 10.42 -21.97 12.35
CA ALA A 231 9.30 -21.05 12.52
C ALA A 231 8.41 -20.88 11.26
N MET A 232 8.78 -21.50 10.14
CA MET A 232 8.01 -21.57 8.89
C MET A 232 7.39 -22.95 8.67
N ARG A 233 7.59 -23.92 9.58
CA ARG A 233 7.05 -25.27 9.45
C ARG A 233 5.69 -25.37 10.13
N THR A 234 4.79 -26.07 9.48
CA THR A 234 3.45 -26.37 9.98
C THR A 234 3.15 -27.86 9.79
N GLU A 235 2.02 -28.32 10.31
CA GLU A 235 1.57 -29.70 10.06
C GLU A 235 1.39 -30.02 8.57
N SER A 236 0.87 -29.07 7.77
CA SER A 236 0.66 -29.23 6.32
C SER A 236 1.92 -28.98 5.48
N ASP A 237 2.92 -28.26 6.00
CA ASP A 237 4.24 -28.12 5.38
C ASP A 237 5.37 -28.33 6.41
N PRO A 238 5.75 -29.59 6.68
CA PRO A 238 6.88 -29.93 7.55
C PRO A 238 8.24 -29.42 7.05
N SER A 239 8.34 -29.07 5.76
CA SER A 239 9.60 -28.60 5.16
C SER A 239 9.82 -27.11 5.37
N GLY A 240 8.75 -26.32 5.47
CA GLY A 240 8.81 -24.86 5.56
C GLY A 240 9.26 -24.19 4.26
N LEU A 241 8.96 -24.82 3.11
CA LEU A 241 9.39 -24.39 1.78
C LEU A 241 8.22 -24.11 0.82
N GLU A 242 7.00 -24.52 1.19
CA GLU A 242 5.82 -24.44 0.35
C GLU A 242 4.68 -23.76 1.11
N ILE A 243 4.37 -22.51 0.76
CA ILE A 243 3.27 -21.74 1.34
C ILE A 243 2.10 -21.73 0.35
N LEU A 244 0.89 -22.00 0.85
CA LEU A 244 -0.31 -21.88 0.05
C LEU A 244 -0.81 -20.43 0.08
N GLY A 245 -0.60 -19.77 -1.05
CA GLY A 245 -1.22 -18.52 -1.41
C GLY A 245 -0.57 -17.27 -0.87
N THR A 246 -1.20 -16.18 -1.29
CA THR A 246 -0.97 -14.81 -0.83
C THR A 246 -2.35 -14.17 -0.61
N ILE A 247 -2.43 -13.30 0.38
CA ILE A 247 -3.69 -12.73 0.87
C ILE A 247 -3.48 -11.25 1.16
N ASN A 248 -4.55 -10.48 1.12
CA ASN A 248 -4.53 -9.06 1.45
C ASN A 248 -3.43 -8.33 0.68
N ASN A 249 -3.49 -8.54 -0.64
CA ASN A 249 -2.55 -7.99 -1.59
C ASN A 249 -2.94 -6.54 -1.86
N CYS A 250 -2.32 -5.63 -1.11
CA CYS A 250 -2.57 -4.19 -1.18
C CYS A 250 -1.85 -3.59 -2.41
N SER A 251 -0.84 -2.74 -2.20
CA SER A 251 -0.04 -2.13 -3.26
C SER A 251 1.01 -3.07 -3.88
N MET A 252 2.03 -2.50 -4.52
CA MET A 252 2.91 -3.19 -5.45
C MET A 252 4.35 -2.67 -5.45
N GLY A 253 5.19 -3.39 -6.18
CA GLY A 253 6.48 -2.94 -6.70
C GLY A 253 6.76 -3.60 -8.04
N ALA A 254 7.63 -2.97 -8.84
CA ALA A 254 8.12 -3.53 -10.09
C ALA A 254 9.65 -3.53 -10.10
N THR A 255 10.25 -4.69 -10.33
CA THR A 255 11.71 -4.81 -10.36
C THR A 255 12.25 -4.41 -11.73
N PRO A 256 13.49 -3.91 -11.81
CA PRO A 256 14.17 -3.61 -13.08
C PRO A 256 14.53 -4.88 -13.89
N TRP A 257 14.28 -6.08 -13.35
CA TRP A 257 14.42 -7.36 -14.04
C TRP A 257 13.06 -7.99 -14.41
N HIS A 258 12.03 -7.13 -14.50
CA HIS A 258 10.71 -7.42 -15.05
C HIS A 258 9.93 -8.47 -14.25
N THR A 259 9.99 -8.40 -12.93
CA THR A 259 9.12 -9.15 -12.02
C THR A 259 8.25 -8.19 -11.21
N TYR A 260 7.11 -8.69 -10.79
CA TYR A 260 6.14 -7.98 -9.97
C TYR A 260 6.32 -8.35 -8.50
N LEU A 261 6.19 -7.37 -7.61
CA LEU A 261 6.24 -7.53 -6.16
C LEU A 261 4.85 -7.23 -5.60
N ALA A 262 4.12 -8.27 -5.18
CA ALA A 262 2.87 -8.09 -4.43
C ALA A 262 3.17 -7.99 -2.93
N CYS A 263 2.45 -7.15 -2.20
CA CYS A 263 2.69 -6.93 -0.79
C CYS A 263 1.52 -7.44 0.05
N GLU A 264 1.81 -8.19 1.11
CA GLU A 264 0.79 -8.69 2.04
C GLU A 264 0.70 -7.75 3.24
N GLU A 265 -0.49 -7.18 3.46
CA GLU A 265 -0.67 -6.02 4.34
C GLU A 265 -1.45 -6.41 5.61
N ASN A 266 -2.78 -6.40 5.60
CA ASN A 266 -3.64 -6.82 6.71
C ASN A 266 -3.81 -8.36 6.87
N PHE A 267 -2.76 -9.13 6.55
CA PHE A 267 -2.75 -10.60 6.58
C PHE A 267 -3.12 -11.19 7.95
N HIS A 268 -2.81 -10.47 9.03
CA HIS A 268 -2.97 -10.93 10.41
C HIS A 268 -4.44 -11.11 10.82
N ASN A 269 -5.36 -10.43 10.14
CA ASN A 269 -6.79 -10.48 10.40
C ASN A 269 -7.46 -11.79 9.93
N TYR A 270 -6.76 -12.61 9.16
CA TYR A 270 -7.24 -13.89 8.63
C TYR A 270 -6.96 -15.07 9.56
N PHE A 271 -6.21 -14.85 10.65
CA PHE A 271 -5.78 -15.91 11.57
C PHE A 271 -6.35 -15.71 12.95
N VAL A 272 -6.45 -16.82 13.70
CA VAL A 272 -6.83 -16.82 15.11
C VAL A 272 -5.87 -17.67 15.94
N ASN A 273 -5.58 -17.22 17.16
CA ASN A 273 -4.99 -18.02 18.22
C ASN A 273 -5.93 -17.96 19.43
N ARG A 274 -6.57 -19.08 19.76
CA ARG A 274 -7.54 -19.15 20.87
C ARG A 274 -6.90 -19.36 22.23
N ASP A 275 -5.60 -19.65 22.27
CA ASP A 275 -4.85 -19.78 23.51
C ASP A 275 -4.26 -18.41 23.89
N GLU A 276 -4.91 -17.75 24.85
CA GLU A 276 -4.49 -16.43 25.34
C GLU A 276 -3.09 -16.44 25.98
N ALA A 277 -2.68 -17.55 26.61
CA ALA A 277 -1.37 -17.65 27.22
C ALA A 277 -0.28 -17.76 26.16
N ASP A 278 -0.48 -18.60 25.13
CA ASP A 278 0.43 -18.68 23.99
C ASP A 278 0.47 -17.36 23.22
N TYR A 279 -0.68 -16.77 22.90
CA TYR A 279 -0.76 -15.47 22.24
C TYR A 279 0.08 -14.42 22.96
N ASN A 280 -0.08 -14.29 24.28
CA ASN A 280 0.65 -13.30 25.06
C ASN A 280 2.17 -13.57 25.15
N ALA A 281 2.57 -14.83 25.13
CA ALA A 281 3.97 -15.24 25.20
C ALA A 281 4.67 -15.21 23.83
N ARG A 282 3.94 -15.12 22.72
CA ARG A 282 4.45 -15.22 21.35
C ARG A 282 4.48 -13.86 20.64
N PRO A 283 5.66 -13.22 20.52
CA PRO A 283 5.77 -11.90 19.90
C PRO A 283 5.25 -11.85 18.46
N THR A 284 5.47 -12.89 17.66
CA THR A 284 5.04 -12.93 16.25
C THR A 284 3.52 -12.97 16.06
N HIS A 285 2.77 -13.33 17.11
CA HIS A 285 1.30 -13.27 17.10
C HIS A 285 0.83 -11.96 17.75
N LYS A 286 1.34 -11.64 18.94
CA LYS A 286 0.92 -10.46 19.70
C LYS A 286 1.26 -9.15 19.01
N ARG A 287 2.51 -8.96 18.55
CA ARG A 287 2.98 -7.69 17.97
C ARG A 287 2.33 -7.37 16.63
N TYR A 288 1.84 -8.39 15.93
CA TYR A 288 1.10 -8.28 14.68
C TYR A 288 -0.42 -8.37 14.88
N GLY A 289 -0.90 -8.51 16.12
CA GLY A 289 -2.33 -8.47 16.41
C GLY A 289 -3.13 -9.62 15.81
N ILE A 290 -2.60 -10.85 15.79
CA ILE A 290 -3.40 -12.03 15.38
C ILE A 290 -4.69 -12.11 16.19
N GLY A 291 -5.79 -12.53 15.56
CA GLY A 291 -7.09 -12.62 16.21
C GLY A 291 -7.03 -13.44 17.51
N LEU A 292 -7.55 -12.87 18.60
CA LEU A 292 -7.75 -13.54 19.88
C LEU A 292 -9.26 -13.65 20.13
N GLY A 293 -9.74 -14.83 20.53
CA GLY A 293 -11.17 -15.10 20.75
C GLY A 293 -11.67 -16.29 19.94
N GLY A 294 -12.98 -16.33 19.63
CA GLY A 294 -13.59 -17.49 18.98
C GLY A 294 -13.24 -17.67 17.49
N SER A 295 -12.87 -16.60 16.79
CA SER A 295 -12.57 -16.62 15.35
C SER A 295 -11.55 -15.55 14.93
N SER A 296 -11.03 -15.67 13.71
CA SER A 296 -10.25 -14.59 13.08
C SER A 296 -11.08 -13.32 12.99
N ARG A 297 -10.45 -12.15 12.84
CA ARG A 297 -11.18 -10.88 12.78
C ARG A 297 -11.98 -10.77 11.49
N TYR A 298 -11.36 -11.15 10.38
CA TYR A 298 -12.05 -11.29 9.10
C TYR A 298 -12.79 -12.62 9.01
N TYR A 299 -13.49 -12.81 7.91
CA TYR A 299 -14.23 -13.94 7.28
C TYR A 299 -14.40 -15.33 7.96
N ALA A 300 -13.66 -15.68 9.00
CA ALA A 300 -13.69 -16.95 9.71
C ALA A 300 -13.35 -18.15 8.81
N TRP A 301 -12.33 -18.01 7.96
CA TRP A 301 -11.89 -19.07 7.05
C TRP A 301 -11.46 -20.34 7.76
N GLU A 302 -10.98 -20.22 9.00
CA GLU A 302 -10.61 -21.34 9.86
C GLU A 302 -11.75 -22.33 10.12
N ALA A 303 -13.01 -21.93 9.91
CA ALA A 303 -14.17 -22.81 10.01
C ALA A 303 -14.19 -23.92 8.94
N VAL A 304 -13.46 -23.72 7.83
CA VAL A 304 -13.42 -24.63 6.68
C VAL A 304 -11.98 -25.06 6.37
N GLU A 305 -11.03 -24.13 6.52
CA GLU A 305 -9.60 -24.29 6.21
C GLU A 305 -8.76 -24.22 7.49
N PRO A 306 -8.42 -25.36 8.13
CA PRO A 306 -7.78 -25.39 9.45
C PRO A 306 -6.41 -24.71 9.53
N ARG A 307 -5.78 -24.34 8.40
CA ARG A 307 -4.51 -23.60 8.39
C ARG A 307 -4.63 -22.18 8.92
N PHE A 308 -5.83 -21.60 8.88
CA PHE A 308 -6.09 -20.28 9.46
C PHE A 308 -6.29 -20.31 10.98
N ASP A 309 -6.33 -21.50 11.58
CA ASP A 309 -6.30 -21.69 13.03
C ASP A 309 -4.87 -21.90 13.53
N ALA A 310 -4.29 -20.87 14.14
CA ALA A 310 -2.96 -20.88 14.71
C ALA A 310 -2.97 -21.20 16.22
N THR A 311 -4.06 -21.78 16.75
CA THR A 311 -4.13 -22.22 18.14
C THR A 311 -3.20 -23.44 18.36
N PRO A 312 -2.33 -23.43 19.37
CA PRO A 312 -1.44 -24.56 19.66
C PRO A 312 -2.22 -25.83 20.01
N ASP A 313 -1.84 -26.95 19.38
CA ASP A 313 -2.33 -28.28 19.76
C ASP A 313 -1.15 -29.25 19.94
N ALA A 314 -0.77 -29.50 21.20
CA ALA A 314 0.35 -30.38 21.54
C ALA A 314 0.19 -31.84 21.07
N SER A 315 -1.00 -32.27 20.67
CA SER A 315 -1.24 -33.61 20.13
C SER A 315 -0.89 -33.74 18.64
N ARG A 316 -0.70 -32.62 17.94
CA ARG A 316 -0.43 -32.56 16.50
C ARG A 316 1.04 -32.27 16.20
N PRO A 317 1.58 -32.78 15.08
CA PRO A 317 2.90 -32.38 14.58
C PRO A 317 3.01 -30.86 14.48
N TYR A 318 4.15 -30.30 14.89
CA TYR A 318 4.40 -28.85 14.89
C TYR A 318 3.37 -28.01 15.67
N GLN A 319 2.61 -28.63 16.57
CA GLN A 319 1.48 -28.01 17.28
C GLN A 319 0.35 -27.54 16.34
N GLY A 320 0.16 -28.22 15.20
CA GLY A 320 -0.83 -27.88 14.18
C GLY A 320 -0.31 -26.81 13.21
N HIS A 321 -1.08 -25.72 13.05
CA HIS A 321 -0.77 -24.61 12.15
C HIS A 321 -0.35 -23.33 12.88
N ILE A 322 0.21 -23.48 14.09
CA ILE A 322 0.66 -22.36 14.94
C ILE A 322 1.60 -21.38 14.22
N ASN A 323 2.39 -21.85 13.26
CA ASN A 323 3.34 -21.03 12.50
C ASN A 323 2.78 -20.54 11.15
N GLU A 324 1.52 -20.87 10.79
CA GLU A 324 0.93 -20.39 9.53
C GLU A 324 0.93 -18.85 9.44
N PRO A 325 0.63 -18.07 10.51
CA PRO A 325 0.73 -16.62 10.44
C PRO A 325 2.14 -16.10 10.11
N ASN A 326 3.20 -16.81 10.49
CA ASN A 326 4.58 -16.42 10.17
C ASN A 326 4.87 -16.51 8.66
N ARG A 327 4.05 -17.26 7.91
CA ARG A 327 4.18 -17.50 6.47
C ARG A 327 3.50 -16.43 5.61
N PHE A 328 2.99 -15.36 6.24
CA PHE A 328 2.39 -14.20 5.58
C PHE A 328 2.95 -12.88 6.14
N GLY A 329 2.70 -11.78 5.43
CA GLY A 329 3.29 -10.46 5.70
C GLY A 329 4.59 -10.23 4.95
N TRP A 330 4.76 -10.90 3.79
CA TRP A 330 5.97 -10.85 2.99
C TRP A 330 5.71 -10.19 1.64
N VAL A 331 6.76 -9.69 1.00
CA VAL A 331 6.70 -9.41 -0.44
C VAL A 331 6.70 -10.75 -1.20
N VAL A 332 5.78 -10.88 -2.16
CA VAL A 332 5.68 -12.02 -3.07
C VAL A 332 6.14 -11.60 -4.46
N GLU A 333 7.24 -12.18 -4.94
CA GLU A 333 7.74 -11.94 -6.28
C GLU A 333 7.12 -12.90 -7.30
N VAL A 334 6.59 -12.32 -8.39
CA VAL A 334 5.93 -13.01 -9.49
C VAL A 334 6.61 -12.65 -10.81
N ASP A 335 6.90 -13.64 -11.63
CA ASP A 335 7.33 -13.43 -13.02
C ASP A 335 6.09 -13.41 -13.92
N PRO A 336 5.65 -12.23 -14.41
CA PRO A 336 4.44 -12.15 -15.23
C PRO A 336 4.62 -12.81 -16.59
N PHE A 337 5.85 -12.88 -17.12
CA PHE A 337 6.12 -13.49 -18.43
C PHE A 337 6.31 -15.01 -18.37
N ASN A 338 6.24 -15.62 -17.18
CA ASN A 338 6.30 -17.06 -17.00
C ASN A 338 5.08 -17.56 -16.21
N PRO A 339 4.01 -18.01 -16.90
CA PRO A 339 2.76 -18.42 -16.26
C PRO A 339 2.91 -19.68 -15.40
N THR A 340 4.01 -20.43 -15.56
CA THR A 340 4.34 -21.61 -14.76
C THR A 340 5.29 -21.31 -13.60
N HIS A 341 5.85 -20.09 -13.53
CA HIS A 341 6.76 -19.71 -12.45
C HIS A 341 6.04 -19.80 -11.11
N ARG A 342 6.66 -20.44 -10.13
CA ARG A 342 6.14 -20.49 -8.78
C ARG A 342 6.45 -19.17 -8.06
N PRO A 343 5.45 -18.38 -7.62
CA PRO A 343 5.71 -17.13 -6.88
C PRO A 343 6.58 -17.38 -5.65
N ARG A 344 7.38 -16.38 -5.25
CA ARG A 344 8.36 -16.52 -4.16
C ARG A 344 8.13 -15.48 -3.07
N LYS A 345 7.93 -15.92 -1.83
CA LYS A 345 7.94 -15.02 -0.66
C LYS A 345 9.38 -14.64 -0.32
N ARG A 346 9.71 -13.35 -0.33
CA ARG A 346 11.08 -12.81 -0.17
C ARG A 346 11.33 -12.38 1.28
N THR A 347 11.93 -13.27 2.06
CA THR A 347 11.97 -13.12 3.53
C THR A 347 13.04 -12.17 4.04
N ALA A 348 14.05 -11.83 3.23
CA ALA A 348 15.11 -10.90 3.62
C ALA A 348 14.61 -9.46 3.84
N MET A 349 13.48 -9.11 3.22
CA MET A 349 12.86 -7.78 3.35
C MET A 349 12.06 -7.61 4.65
N GLY A 350 11.95 -8.65 5.49
CA GLY A 350 11.24 -8.62 6.77
C GLY A 350 9.72 -8.76 6.66
N ARG A 351 9.11 -9.27 7.73
CA ARG A 351 7.67 -9.48 7.85
C ARG A 351 6.98 -8.24 8.37
N LEU A 352 6.05 -7.65 7.62
CA LEU A 352 5.36 -6.39 7.94
C LEU A 352 3.89 -6.48 7.53
N GLY A 353 3.06 -5.51 7.93
CA GLY A 353 1.81 -5.21 7.22
C GLY A 353 2.16 -4.31 6.04
N ARG A 354 2.72 -4.90 4.98
CA ARG A 354 3.43 -4.13 3.97
C ARG A 354 2.48 -3.56 2.94
N GLU A 355 2.51 -2.24 2.79
CA GLU A 355 1.80 -1.56 1.72
C GLU A 355 2.45 -1.84 0.35
N CYS A 356 3.65 -1.29 0.13
CA CYS A 356 4.30 -1.22 -1.18
C CYS A 356 5.75 -1.75 -1.17
N ALA A 357 6.37 -1.88 -2.34
CA ALA A 357 7.78 -2.31 -2.48
C ALA A 357 8.50 -1.52 -3.58
N THR A 358 8.75 -0.24 -3.34
CA THR A 358 9.28 0.69 -4.35
C THR A 358 10.77 0.51 -4.57
N CYS A 359 11.11 0.03 -5.76
CA CYS A 359 12.47 -0.23 -6.20
C CYS A 359 13.14 1.05 -6.74
N VAL A 360 14.29 1.42 -6.19
CA VAL A 360 15.08 2.59 -6.62
C VAL A 360 16.51 2.17 -6.89
N ILE A 361 17.06 2.62 -8.02
CA ILE A 361 18.39 2.22 -8.49
C ILE A 361 19.14 3.47 -8.97
N ASP A 362 20.43 3.54 -8.65
CA ASP A 362 21.32 4.56 -9.18
C ASP A 362 22.02 4.13 -10.48
N ASP A 363 22.78 5.04 -11.09
CA ASP A 363 23.48 4.78 -12.34
C ASP A 363 24.64 3.76 -12.20
N ASN A 364 24.99 3.39 -10.96
CA ASN A 364 26.03 2.39 -10.64
C ASN A 364 25.43 1.01 -10.32
N GLY A 365 24.10 0.86 -10.36
CA GLY A 365 23.41 -0.38 -9.99
C GLY A 365 23.26 -0.57 -8.47
N HIS A 366 23.51 0.46 -7.66
CA HIS A 366 23.14 0.43 -6.25
C HIS A 366 21.62 0.56 -6.11
N MET A 367 21.03 -0.29 -5.28
CA MET A 367 19.58 -0.42 -5.19
C MET A 367 19.10 -0.39 -3.74
N ALA A 368 17.89 0.12 -3.55
CA ALA A 368 17.09 -0.13 -2.36
C ALA A 368 15.62 -0.37 -2.72
N VAL A 369 14.91 -1.01 -1.80
CA VAL A 369 13.45 -1.21 -1.83
C VAL A 369 12.87 -0.50 -0.62
N TYR A 370 11.92 0.41 -0.83
CA TYR A 370 11.28 1.19 0.23
C TYR A 370 9.83 0.77 0.42
N SER A 371 9.35 0.79 1.67
CA SER A 371 8.00 0.36 2.02
C SER A 371 7.45 1.12 3.22
N GLY A 372 6.16 1.42 3.19
CA GLY A 372 5.36 1.64 4.39
C GLY A 372 4.95 0.32 5.06
N ASP A 373 4.66 0.40 6.35
CA ASP A 373 3.99 -0.64 7.14
C ASP A 373 2.70 0.00 7.65
N ASP A 374 1.58 -0.28 6.99
CA ASP A 374 0.35 0.47 7.23
C ASP A 374 -0.35 -0.03 8.50
N ALA A 375 -0.02 0.64 9.59
CA ALA A 375 -0.81 0.66 10.80
C ALA A 375 -0.40 1.87 11.64
N ARG A 376 -1.30 2.30 12.52
CA ARG A 376 -1.05 3.44 13.41
C ARG A 376 0.17 3.19 14.29
N GLY A 377 1.14 4.11 14.22
CA GLY A 377 2.36 4.05 15.00
C GLY A 377 3.42 3.10 14.43
N GLU A 378 3.22 2.45 13.29
CA GLU A 378 4.26 1.64 12.64
C GLU A 378 5.22 2.52 11.81
N TYR A 379 6.01 1.93 10.92
CA TYR A 379 7.28 2.50 10.47
C TYR A 379 7.44 2.53 8.96
N VAL A 380 8.33 3.40 8.50
CA VAL A 380 8.86 3.36 7.11
C VAL A 380 10.13 2.51 7.10
N TYR A 381 10.23 1.60 6.12
CA TYR A 381 11.34 0.66 5.98
C TYR A 381 12.10 0.83 4.67
N LYS A 382 13.35 0.37 4.70
CA LYS A 382 14.25 0.31 3.55
C LYS A 382 15.00 -1.02 3.56
N PHE A 383 15.03 -1.72 2.44
CA PHE A 383 15.86 -2.90 2.23
C PHE A 383 16.94 -2.61 1.19
N VAL A 384 18.19 -2.91 1.53
CA VAL A 384 19.35 -2.77 0.62
C VAL A 384 19.90 -4.17 0.32
N PRO A 385 19.82 -4.66 -0.92
CA PRO A 385 20.46 -5.90 -1.34
C PRO A 385 21.97 -5.90 -1.07
N GLU A 386 22.55 -7.06 -0.75
CA GLU A 386 24.00 -7.19 -0.53
C GLU A 386 24.79 -7.02 -1.84
N GLN A 387 24.20 -7.42 -2.95
CA GLN A 387 24.82 -7.33 -4.28
C GLN A 387 24.19 -6.19 -5.09
N ALA A 388 24.99 -5.58 -5.96
CA ALA A 388 24.51 -4.57 -6.90
C ALA A 388 23.63 -5.22 -7.99
N TYR A 389 22.64 -4.45 -8.45
CA TYR A 389 21.90 -4.73 -9.67
C TYR A 389 22.83 -4.70 -10.88
N LYS A 390 22.64 -5.64 -11.81
CA LYS A 390 23.36 -5.68 -13.08
C LYS A 390 22.37 -5.56 -14.24
N SER A 391 22.43 -4.45 -14.97
CA SER A 391 21.54 -4.22 -16.10
C SER A 391 21.62 -5.35 -17.14
N GLY A 392 20.46 -5.87 -17.55
CA GLY A 392 20.34 -6.95 -18.53
C GLY A 392 20.67 -8.37 -18.02
N ASP A 393 21.19 -8.52 -16.80
CA ASP A 393 21.55 -9.83 -16.23
C ASP A 393 20.46 -10.36 -15.30
N ARG A 394 19.37 -10.86 -15.90
CA ARG A 394 18.20 -11.35 -15.16
C ARG A 394 18.54 -12.50 -14.20
N ASP A 395 19.47 -13.36 -14.57
CA ASP A 395 19.86 -14.52 -13.75
C ASP A 395 20.62 -14.09 -12.49
N HIS A 396 21.55 -13.14 -12.60
CA HIS A 396 22.19 -12.52 -11.44
C HIS A 396 21.16 -11.81 -10.56
N ASN A 397 20.24 -11.07 -11.16
CA ASN A 397 19.31 -10.22 -10.43
C ASN A 397 18.19 -10.99 -9.70
N ARG A 398 17.85 -12.20 -10.16
CA ARG A 398 16.72 -13.00 -9.67
C ARG A 398 16.71 -13.21 -8.17
N ASP A 399 17.88 -13.31 -7.55
CA ASP A 399 18.02 -13.65 -6.13
C ASP A 399 18.56 -12.45 -5.30
N LEU A 400 18.56 -11.23 -5.84
CA LEU A 400 18.99 -10.01 -5.13
C LEU A 400 18.17 -9.72 -3.87
N LEU A 401 16.90 -10.11 -3.88
CA LEU A 401 15.98 -9.88 -2.75
C LEU A 401 16.08 -10.96 -1.66
N ASP A 402 17.04 -11.89 -1.76
CA ASP A 402 17.23 -12.97 -0.78
C ASP A 402 18.33 -12.69 0.25
N ALA A 403 19.17 -11.66 0.03
CA ALA A 403 20.24 -11.29 0.94
C ALA A 403 20.47 -9.77 0.92
N GLY A 404 20.53 -9.16 2.10
CA GLY A 404 20.69 -7.73 2.24
C GLY A 404 20.49 -7.26 3.67
N THR A 405 20.24 -5.98 3.84
CA THR A 405 19.97 -5.36 5.14
C THR A 405 18.64 -4.65 5.12
N LEU A 406 17.78 -5.00 6.08
CA LEU A 406 16.57 -4.25 6.37
C LEU A 406 16.88 -3.13 7.37
N TYR A 407 16.30 -1.96 7.15
CA TYR A 407 16.39 -0.79 7.99
C TYR A 407 14.99 -0.25 8.31
N ALA A 408 14.85 0.39 9.46
CA ALA A 408 13.68 1.20 9.83
C ALA A 408 14.07 2.67 9.96
N ALA A 409 13.20 3.58 9.57
CA ALA A 409 13.47 5.01 9.55
C ALA A 409 13.34 5.65 10.95
N ARG A 410 14.25 6.58 11.25
CA ARG A 410 14.05 7.59 12.29
C ARG A 410 14.08 8.98 11.68
N PHE A 411 13.06 9.79 11.99
CA PHE A 411 12.92 11.17 11.55
C PHE A 411 13.23 12.11 12.72
N ASP A 412 14.36 12.82 12.65
CA ASP A 412 14.82 13.76 13.67
C ASP A 412 14.18 15.16 13.45
N ALA A 413 13.91 15.89 14.53
CA ALA A 413 13.10 17.13 14.49
C ALA A 413 13.74 18.32 13.76
N ASP A 414 15.02 18.21 13.39
CA ASP A 414 15.75 19.21 12.63
C ASP A 414 15.67 19.00 11.10
N GLY A 415 14.85 18.05 10.64
CA GLY A 415 14.70 17.71 9.22
C GLY A 415 15.75 16.72 8.73
N ARG A 416 16.55 16.12 9.62
CA ARG A 416 17.43 14.99 9.29
C ARG A 416 16.77 13.68 9.65
N GLY A 417 17.21 12.59 9.03
CA GLY A 417 16.80 11.27 9.43
C GLY A 417 17.87 10.22 9.18
N ARG A 418 17.62 9.04 9.73
CA ARG A 418 18.56 7.91 9.69
C ARG A 418 17.84 6.60 9.41
N TRP A 419 18.51 5.75 8.66
CA TRP A 419 18.13 4.35 8.49
C TRP A 419 18.81 3.51 9.57
N LEU A 420 18.00 2.94 10.48
CA LEU A 420 18.46 2.12 11.60
C LEU A 420 18.50 0.64 11.17
N PRO A 421 19.68 0.00 11.10
CA PRO A 421 19.79 -1.37 10.62
C PRO A 421 19.16 -2.37 11.60
N LEU A 422 18.29 -3.24 11.08
CA LEU A 422 17.71 -4.34 11.83
C LEU A 422 18.64 -5.56 11.76
N ARG A 423 19.76 -5.47 12.47
CA ARG A 423 20.81 -6.50 12.53
C ARG A 423 20.94 -7.06 13.94
N TRP A 424 20.84 -8.38 14.05
CA TRP A 424 21.04 -9.08 15.30
C TRP A 424 22.44 -8.85 15.89
N GLY A 425 22.52 -8.76 17.21
CA GLY A 425 23.74 -8.46 17.97
C GLY A 425 24.00 -6.96 18.16
N GLN A 426 23.21 -6.08 17.53
CA GLN A 426 23.24 -4.65 17.82
C GLN A 426 22.47 -4.32 19.12
N PRO A 427 22.74 -3.17 19.77
CA PRO A 427 21.99 -2.74 20.94
C PRO A 427 20.47 -2.80 20.71
N GLY A 428 19.74 -3.47 21.60
CA GLY A 428 18.29 -3.69 21.49
C GLY A 428 17.89 -4.96 20.72
N LEU A 429 18.74 -5.48 19.84
CA LEU A 429 18.47 -6.68 19.01
C LEU A 429 19.31 -7.87 19.47
N THR A 430 19.13 -8.27 20.72
CA THR A 430 19.89 -9.33 21.38
C THR A 430 18.96 -10.34 22.07
N PRO A 431 19.46 -11.52 22.48
CA PRO A 431 18.63 -12.51 23.18
C PRO A 431 17.97 -11.97 24.44
N GLU A 432 18.62 -11.07 25.18
CA GLU A 432 18.09 -10.43 26.39
C GLU A 432 16.85 -9.57 26.10
N ASN A 433 16.71 -9.09 24.86
CA ASN A 433 15.59 -8.28 24.40
C ASN A 433 14.57 -9.11 23.57
N GLY A 434 14.66 -10.44 23.62
CA GLY A 434 13.72 -11.34 22.94
C GLY A 434 14.09 -11.68 21.49
N PHE A 435 15.28 -11.32 21.00
CA PHE A 435 15.75 -11.65 19.66
C PHE A 435 16.85 -12.71 19.72
N ALA A 436 16.50 -13.97 19.47
CA ALA A 436 17.45 -15.08 19.54
C ALA A 436 18.53 -15.02 18.45
N ASP A 437 18.18 -14.54 17.26
CA ASP A 437 19.03 -14.49 16.07
C ASP A 437 18.45 -13.50 15.02
N GLN A 438 19.07 -13.44 13.84
CA GLN A 438 18.58 -12.60 12.73
C GLN A 438 17.22 -13.07 12.18
N TYR A 439 16.87 -14.35 12.33
CA TYR A 439 15.57 -14.88 11.89
C TYR A 439 14.45 -14.33 12.75
N ALA A 440 14.64 -14.27 14.07
CA ALA A 440 13.73 -13.62 15.00
C ALA A 440 13.56 -12.13 14.69
N VAL A 441 14.63 -11.44 14.28
CA VAL A 441 14.58 -10.03 13.87
C VAL A 441 13.70 -9.85 12.62
N LEU A 442 13.82 -10.71 11.61
CA LEU A 442 13.01 -10.61 10.38
C LEU A 442 11.55 -11.03 10.58
N LEU A 443 11.29 -12.04 11.43
CA LEU A 443 9.93 -12.49 11.79
C LEU A 443 9.17 -11.48 12.64
N ASN A 444 9.89 -10.73 13.47
CA ASN A 444 9.36 -9.68 14.33
C ASN A 444 10.01 -8.34 13.98
N ALA A 445 9.96 -7.95 12.70
CA ALA A 445 10.59 -6.73 12.20
C ALA A 445 10.00 -5.47 12.85
N ARG A 446 8.69 -5.46 13.12
CA ARG A 446 8.01 -4.41 13.91
C ARG A 446 8.63 -4.28 15.31
N GLY A 447 8.72 -5.37 16.07
CA GLY A 447 9.37 -5.36 17.38
C GLY A 447 10.85 -4.96 17.33
N ALA A 448 11.55 -5.33 16.26
CA ALA A 448 12.94 -4.94 16.07
C ALA A 448 13.07 -3.42 15.82
N ALA A 449 12.17 -2.84 15.04
CA ALA A 449 12.08 -1.40 14.80
C ALA A 449 11.78 -0.62 16.10
N ASP A 450 10.87 -1.14 16.94
CA ASP A 450 10.59 -0.60 18.28
C ASP A 450 11.91 -0.50 19.08
N ALA A 451 12.65 -1.62 19.15
CA ALA A 451 13.85 -1.78 19.96
C ALA A 451 15.00 -0.85 19.52
N VAL A 452 15.19 -0.65 18.21
CA VAL A 452 16.24 0.27 17.71
C VAL A 452 15.81 1.73 17.73
N GLY A 453 14.52 2.03 17.90
CA GLY A 453 14.00 3.40 17.99
C GLY A 453 13.73 4.06 16.66
N ALA A 454 13.10 3.33 15.76
CA ALA A 454 12.41 3.93 14.63
C ALA A 454 11.29 4.89 15.11
N THR A 455 10.91 5.85 14.26
CA THR A 455 9.87 6.86 14.59
C THR A 455 8.49 6.30 14.27
N PRO A 456 7.55 6.20 15.24
CA PRO A 456 6.17 5.79 14.99
C PRO A 456 5.43 6.79 14.09
N MET A 457 4.88 6.32 12.98
CA MET A 457 4.33 7.15 11.92
C MET A 457 2.79 7.08 11.84
N ASP A 458 2.18 8.09 11.23
CA ASP A 458 0.75 8.10 10.93
C ASP A 458 0.43 7.24 9.70
N ARG A 459 0.28 5.91 9.88
CA ARG A 459 -0.12 4.96 8.83
C ARG A 459 0.64 5.11 7.50
N PRO A 460 1.92 4.68 7.45
CA PRO A 460 2.69 4.70 6.21
C PRO A 460 2.14 3.75 5.16
N GLU A 461 1.63 4.31 4.08
CA GLU A 461 1.13 3.56 2.93
C GLU A 461 2.17 3.60 1.78
N TRP A 462 1.80 4.12 0.61
CA TRP A 462 2.60 4.03 -0.60
C TRP A 462 3.86 4.90 -0.51
N VAL A 463 4.94 4.38 -1.10
CA VAL A 463 6.18 5.10 -1.29
C VAL A 463 6.40 5.31 -2.79
N ALA A 464 6.67 6.53 -3.23
CA ALA A 464 7.01 6.83 -4.62
C ALA A 464 8.37 7.53 -4.73
N SER A 465 9.13 7.20 -5.79
CA SER A 465 10.42 7.83 -6.09
C SER A 465 10.31 8.71 -7.32
N HIS A 466 10.77 9.96 -7.22
CA HIS A 466 10.91 10.83 -8.38
C HIS A 466 11.93 10.23 -9.36
N PRO A 467 11.63 10.13 -10.67
CA PRO A 467 12.42 9.32 -11.61
C PRO A 467 13.83 9.84 -11.87
N THR A 468 14.05 11.16 -11.75
CA THR A 468 15.35 11.78 -12.00
C THR A 468 16.12 12.14 -10.72
N THR A 469 15.47 12.80 -9.76
CA THR A 469 16.12 13.24 -8.51
C THR A 469 16.24 12.14 -7.46
N ARG A 470 15.47 11.04 -7.60
CA ARG A 470 15.35 9.95 -6.60
C ARG A 470 14.88 10.46 -5.23
N GLU A 471 14.22 11.61 -5.19
CA GLU A 471 13.48 12.06 -4.02
C GLU A 471 12.33 11.09 -3.74
N MET A 472 12.15 10.76 -2.47
CA MET A 472 11.16 9.79 -2.05
C MET A 472 10.01 10.48 -1.36
N TYR A 473 8.81 9.95 -1.54
CA TYR A 473 7.56 10.47 -1.01
C TYR A 473 6.81 9.30 -0.37
N VAL A 474 6.25 9.50 0.82
CA VAL A 474 5.40 8.52 1.50
C VAL A 474 4.10 9.16 1.94
N SER A 475 2.99 8.51 1.64
CA SER A 475 1.68 8.82 2.20
C SER A 475 1.63 8.39 3.66
N LEU A 476 1.16 9.30 4.50
CA LEU A 476 0.86 9.06 5.90
C LEU A 476 -0.63 9.36 6.06
N THR A 477 -1.48 8.33 5.88
CA THR A 477 -2.88 8.54 5.48
C THR A 477 -3.73 9.17 6.57
N ASN A 478 -3.57 8.73 7.82
CA ASN A 478 -4.21 9.32 8.99
C ASN A 478 -3.70 8.62 10.27
N ASN A 479 -3.98 9.22 11.43
CA ASN A 479 -3.88 8.57 12.73
C ASN A 479 -4.73 9.32 13.76
N THR A 480 -5.93 8.81 14.03
CA THR A 480 -6.86 9.41 15.00
C THR A 480 -6.44 9.23 16.47
N GLU A 481 -5.43 8.39 16.72
CA GLU A 481 -4.82 8.13 18.01
C GLU A 481 -3.53 8.94 18.26
N ARG A 482 -3.07 9.72 17.25
CA ARG A 482 -2.00 10.69 17.43
C ARG A 482 -2.40 11.76 18.46
N GLY A 483 -1.49 12.10 19.35
CA GLY A 483 -1.71 12.91 20.55
C GLY A 483 -2.37 12.16 21.72
N LYS A 484 -2.80 10.91 21.53
CA LYS A 484 -3.35 10.04 22.59
C LYS A 484 -2.40 8.88 22.88
N ALA A 485 -2.54 7.78 22.13
CA ALA A 485 -1.69 6.60 22.25
C ALA A 485 -0.32 6.84 21.63
N ASP A 486 -0.27 7.54 20.49
CA ASP A 486 0.98 7.93 19.82
C ASP A 486 1.25 9.42 20.07
N PRO A 487 2.41 9.84 20.62
CA PRO A 487 2.69 11.25 20.85
C PRO A 487 2.92 12.02 19.53
N THR A 488 2.66 13.33 19.50
CA THR A 488 3.05 14.18 18.36
C THR A 488 4.56 14.37 18.27
N ASP A 489 5.05 14.54 17.05
CA ASP A 489 6.45 14.89 16.77
C ASP A 489 6.54 15.78 15.51
N ALA A 490 7.75 16.04 15.01
CA ALA A 490 7.94 16.90 13.85
C ALA A 490 7.43 16.28 12.53
N ALA A 491 7.51 14.96 12.37
CA ALA A 491 7.06 14.23 11.19
C ALA A 491 5.55 13.95 11.25
N ASN A 492 4.98 13.85 12.45
CA ASN A 492 3.55 13.62 12.74
C ASN A 492 3.01 14.74 13.65
N PRO A 493 2.83 15.96 13.12
CA PRO A 493 2.65 17.15 13.95
C PRO A 493 1.23 17.40 14.46
N ARG A 494 0.23 16.63 13.99
CA ARG A 494 -1.18 16.87 14.30
C ARG A 494 -1.74 15.81 15.22
N GLU A 495 -2.31 16.23 16.34
CA GLU A 495 -3.17 15.37 17.15
C GLU A 495 -4.44 15.00 16.37
N GLN A 496 -5.00 13.82 16.64
CA GLN A 496 -6.24 13.33 16.03
C GLN A 496 -6.25 13.55 14.51
N ASN A 497 -5.17 13.12 13.87
CA ASN A 497 -4.94 13.38 12.46
C ASN A 497 -5.95 12.59 11.63
N VAL A 498 -7.00 13.23 11.14
CA VAL A 498 -8.04 12.63 10.30
C VAL A 498 -7.79 12.79 8.80
N HIS A 499 -6.75 13.53 8.40
CA HIS A 499 -6.56 13.91 7.00
C HIS A 499 -5.27 13.43 6.35
N GLY A 500 -4.23 13.15 7.13
CA GLY A 500 -2.97 12.68 6.59
C GLY A 500 -2.11 13.73 5.92
N GLN A 501 -0.90 13.32 5.58
CA GLN A 501 0.13 14.16 4.99
C GLN A 501 0.99 13.33 4.03
N ILE A 502 1.75 14.01 3.18
CA ILE A 502 2.80 13.37 2.39
C ILE A 502 4.14 13.88 2.91
N LEU A 503 4.95 12.96 3.44
CA LEU A 503 6.32 13.23 3.84
C LEU A 503 7.25 12.97 2.65
N ARG A 504 8.28 13.80 2.52
CA ARG A 504 9.31 13.66 1.49
C ARG A 504 10.69 13.54 2.11
N TRP A 505 11.56 12.69 1.56
CA TRP A 505 12.97 12.64 1.93
C TRP A 505 13.92 12.56 0.72
N ARG A 506 15.17 12.94 0.97
CA ARG A 506 16.30 12.91 0.05
C ARG A 506 17.45 12.16 0.71
N GLU A 507 17.81 11.03 0.12
CA GLU A 507 18.99 10.28 0.54
C GLU A 507 20.26 11.12 0.34
N ASP A 508 21.23 10.99 1.25
CA ASP A 508 22.53 11.65 1.07
C ASP A 508 23.16 11.23 -0.27
N GLY A 509 23.62 12.22 -1.04
CA GLY A 509 24.15 12.04 -2.39
C GLY A 509 23.20 11.42 -3.41
N ALA A 510 21.89 11.31 -3.12
CA ALA A 510 20.94 10.53 -3.90
C ALA A 510 21.37 9.05 -4.11
N ASP A 511 22.17 8.50 -3.17
CA ASP A 511 22.58 7.09 -3.15
C ASP A 511 21.50 6.26 -2.45
N PRO A 512 20.86 5.29 -3.14
CA PRO A 512 19.88 4.40 -2.52
C PRO A 512 20.43 3.60 -1.34
N ARG A 513 21.75 3.52 -1.11
CA ARG A 513 22.34 2.82 0.05
C ARG A 513 22.66 3.74 1.22
N ALA A 514 22.48 5.06 1.08
CA ALA A 514 22.74 6.01 2.14
C ALA A 514 21.99 5.63 3.42
N THR A 515 22.59 5.90 4.58
CA THR A 515 21.96 5.65 5.89
C THR A 515 21.48 6.92 6.56
N GLU A 516 21.66 8.07 5.89
CA GLU A 516 21.24 9.39 6.35
C GLU A 516 20.49 10.08 5.21
N PHE A 517 19.50 10.90 5.59
CA PHE A 517 18.67 11.63 4.64
C PHE A 517 18.19 12.96 5.24
N GLU A 518 17.76 13.87 4.38
CA GLU A 518 17.02 15.08 4.76
C GLU A 518 15.55 14.90 4.41
N TRP A 519 14.64 15.41 5.24
CA TRP A 519 13.21 15.26 5.06
C TRP A 519 12.42 16.54 5.35
N ASP A 520 11.26 16.66 4.71
CA ASP A 520 10.27 17.71 4.96
C ASP A 520 8.84 17.19 4.70
N LEU A 521 7.83 17.87 5.23
CA LEU A 521 6.44 17.61 4.85
C LEU A 521 6.16 18.30 3.51
N PHE A 522 5.92 17.50 2.47
CA PHE A 522 5.59 18.01 1.14
C PHE A 522 4.24 18.73 1.18
N VAL A 523 3.24 18.08 1.78
CA VAL A 523 1.90 18.63 1.99
C VAL A 523 1.27 18.03 3.24
N ILE A 524 0.52 18.86 3.98
CA ILE A 524 -0.39 18.45 5.05
C ILE A 524 -1.79 18.58 4.47
N ALA A 525 -2.48 17.45 4.27
CA ALA A 525 -3.81 17.42 3.71
C ALA A 525 -4.85 17.90 4.74
N GLY A 526 -6.02 18.33 4.29
CA GLY A 526 -7.11 18.73 5.19
C GLY A 526 -7.92 19.92 4.72
N GLU A 527 -8.78 20.39 5.61
CA GLU A 527 -9.76 21.44 5.37
C GLU A 527 -9.10 22.82 5.21
N ARG A 528 -9.82 23.74 4.53
CA ARG A 528 -9.51 25.17 4.60
C ARG A 528 -10.28 25.81 5.73
N GLN A 529 -9.73 26.89 6.28
CA GLN A 529 -10.45 27.69 7.26
C GLN A 529 -11.74 28.25 6.64
N LYS A 530 -12.87 28.01 7.33
CA LYS A 530 -14.17 28.56 6.97
C LYS A 530 -14.27 30.02 7.42
N ALA A 531 -15.12 30.80 6.78
CA ALA A 531 -15.26 32.24 7.07
C ALA A 531 -15.77 32.53 8.50
N ASP A 532 -16.35 31.53 9.17
CA ASP A 532 -16.83 31.58 10.56
C ASP A 532 -15.83 31.01 11.57
N ASP A 533 -14.61 30.69 11.13
CA ASP A 533 -13.55 30.09 11.92
C ASP A 533 -13.89 28.74 12.60
N SER A 534 -14.85 28.00 12.04
CA SER A 534 -15.37 26.76 12.64
C SER A 534 -14.46 25.53 12.53
N VAL A 535 -13.42 25.56 11.68
CA VAL A 535 -12.51 24.43 11.47
C VAL A 535 -11.40 24.44 12.53
N PRO A 536 -11.26 23.40 13.37
CA PRO A 536 -10.18 23.28 14.35
C PRO A 536 -8.80 23.26 13.69
N SER A 537 -7.79 23.79 14.39
CA SER A 537 -6.43 23.91 13.85
C SER A 537 -5.80 22.58 13.44
N HIS A 538 -6.10 21.48 14.12
CA HIS A 538 -5.58 20.15 13.77
C HIS A 538 -6.23 19.55 12.51
N ARG A 539 -7.31 20.14 11.99
CA ARG A 539 -7.93 19.74 10.71
C ARG A 539 -7.52 20.61 9.52
N LEU A 540 -6.81 21.70 9.76
CA LEU A 540 -6.36 22.59 8.69
C LEU A 540 -5.20 21.98 7.89
N GLY A 541 -5.34 21.98 6.57
CA GLY A 541 -4.30 21.61 5.62
C GLY A 541 -3.55 22.83 5.06
N ASN A 542 -2.45 22.57 4.36
CA ASN A 542 -1.66 23.60 3.65
C ASN A 542 -1.62 23.38 2.13
N ILE A 543 -2.60 22.64 1.60
CA ILE A 543 -2.65 22.28 0.18
C ILE A 543 -2.70 23.53 -0.71
N ASN A 544 -1.75 23.63 -1.63
CA ASN A 544 -1.78 24.61 -2.72
C ASN A 544 -2.58 24.05 -3.90
N GLY A 545 -3.89 24.19 -3.84
CA GLY A 545 -4.80 23.71 -4.88
C GLY A 545 -6.00 22.97 -4.31
N ASP A 546 -6.36 21.87 -4.92
CA ASP A 546 -7.57 21.11 -4.59
C ASP A 546 -7.48 20.36 -3.26
N LEU A 547 -8.57 20.36 -2.48
CA LEU A 547 -8.62 19.65 -1.20
C LEU A 547 -8.73 18.14 -1.39
N PHE A 548 -8.03 17.41 -0.53
CA PHE A 548 -8.11 15.97 -0.37
C PHE A 548 -7.82 15.59 1.09
N SER A 549 -8.13 14.34 1.42
CA SER A 549 -7.92 13.71 2.72
C SER A 549 -7.42 12.30 2.47
N SER A 550 -6.73 11.72 3.45
CA SER A 550 -6.23 10.34 3.41
C SER A 550 -5.51 10.02 2.10
N PRO A 551 -4.42 10.75 1.78
CA PRO A 551 -3.60 10.36 0.65
C PRO A 551 -3.05 8.96 0.92
N ASP A 552 -3.29 8.08 -0.04
CA ASP A 552 -2.85 6.70 -0.02
C ASP A 552 -1.95 6.46 -1.23
N GLY A 553 -2.50 5.99 -2.35
CA GLY A 553 -1.69 5.63 -3.52
C GLY A 553 -0.80 6.75 -4.03
N LEU A 554 0.49 6.48 -4.26
CA LEU A 554 1.45 7.44 -4.82
C LEU A 554 2.20 6.85 -6.03
N ALA A 555 2.35 7.63 -7.09
CA ALA A 555 3.22 7.25 -8.20
C ALA A 555 3.80 8.45 -8.93
N PHE A 556 5.03 8.32 -9.44
CA PHE A 556 5.63 9.30 -10.33
C PHE A 556 5.57 8.83 -11.77
N ASP A 557 5.06 9.67 -12.65
CA ASP A 557 5.17 9.42 -14.09
C ASP A 557 6.54 9.83 -14.67
N PRO A 558 6.85 9.45 -15.92
CA PRO A 558 8.16 9.73 -16.51
C PRO A 558 8.53 11.21 -16.61
N ASP A 559 7.56 12.12 -16.62
CA ASP A 559 7.80 13.57 -16.67
C ASP A 559 8.01 14.18 -15.27
N GLY A 560 7.91 13.37 -14.21
CA GLY A 560 8.13 13.81 -12.82
C GLY A 560 6.89 14.41 -12.16
N ARG A 561 5.69 14.15 -12.68
CA ARG A 561 4.44 14.49 -11.98
C ARG A 561 4.16 13.47 -10.89
N LEU A 562 3.80 13.93 -9.68
CA LEU A 562 3.38 13.07 -8.58
C LEU A 562 1.87 12.87 -8.65
N TRP A 563 1.43 11.65 -8.90
CA TRP A 563 0.03 11.25 -8.81
C TRP A 563 -0.29 10.82 -7.37
N ILE A 564 -1.40 11.31 -6.84
CA ILE A 564 -1.86 11.09 -5.46
C ILE A 564 -3.28 10.51 -5.53
N LEU A 565 -3.49 9.34 -4.99
CA LEU A 565 -4.78 8.65 -4.91
C LEU A 565 -5.25 8.68 -3.45
N THR A 566 -6.55 8.52 -3.19
CA THR A 566 -7.11 8.75 -1.85
C THR A 566 -8.06 7.63 -1.42
N ASP A 567 -7.98 7.29 -0.15
CA ASP A 567 -8.92 6.43 0.58
C ASP A 567 -9.40 7.10 1.88
N ALA A 568 -10.33 8.04 1.75
CA ALA A 568 -10.93 8.74 2.88
C ALA A 568 -12.33 8.23 3.18
N ASP A 569 -12.73 8.28 4.46
CA ASP A 569 -14.14 8.16 4.85
C ASP A 569 -14.95 9.33 4.27
N GLU A 570 -15.62 9.07 3.13
CA GLU A 570 -16.42 10.06 2.41
C GLU A 570 -17.73 10.46 3.13
N GLN A 571 -18.06 9.80 4.25
CA GLN A 571 -19.25 10.08 5.07
C GLN A 571 -18.92 10.93 6.29
N ALA A 572 -17.64 11.06 6.64
CA ALA A 572 -17.22 11.85 7.77
C ALA A 572 -17.59 13.34 7.60
N PRO A 573 -18.03 14.03 8.67
CA PRO A 573 -18.34 15.46 8.58
C PRO A 573 -17.16 16.33 8.11
N TYR A 574 -15.93 15.91 8.39
CA TYR A 574 -14.70 16.63 8.02
C TYR A 574 -14.27 16.42 6.55
N THR A 575 -14.86 15.47 5.82
CA THR A 575 -14.63 15.26 4.38
C THR A 575 -15.77 15.79 3.50
N ALA A 576 -16.78 16.44 4.09
CA ALA A 576 -17.97 16.90 3.37
C ALA A 576 -17.68 17.80 2.16
N ASP A 577 -16.69 18.70 2.27
CA ASP A 577 -16.28 19.61 1.19
C ASP A 577 -15.22 18.99 0.25
N ILE A 578 -14.65 17.83 0.63
CA ILE A 578 -13.66 17.06 -0.14
C ILE A 578 -14.37 16.11 -1.10
N GLY A 579 -15.47 15.49 -0.65
CA GLY A 579 -16.33 14.65 -1.46
C GLY A 579 -15.79 13.23 -1.65
N CYS A 580 -16.12 12.64 -2.79
CA CYS A 580 -15.71 11.28 -3.12
C CYS A 580 -14.18 11.17 -3.30
N ASN A 581 -13.66 9.96 -3.12
CA ASN A 581 -12.28 9.61 -3.35
C ASN A 581 -11.87 9.89 -4.80
N GLN A 582 -10.59 10.18 -4.96
CA GLN A 582 -10.11 10.96 -6.09
C GLN A 582 -8.65 10.64 -6.40
N MET A 583 -8.23 11.03 -7.60
CA MET A 583 -6.82 11.08 -7.95
C MET A 583 -6.44 12.50 -8.33
N LEU A 584 -5.38 13.00 -7.72
CA LEU A 584 -4.79 14.31 -7.95
C LEU A 584 -3.43 14.15 -8.63
N CYS A 585 -2.95 15.26 -9.19
CA CYS A 585 -1.63 15.37 -9.77
C CYS A 585 -0.95 16.61 -9.21
N ALA A 586 0.27 16.43 -8.69
CA ALA A 586 1.07 17.44 -8.06
C ALA A 586 2.34 17.72 -8.87
N ASP A 587 2.70 18.99 -8.96
CA ASP A 587 4.03 19.42 -9.37
C ASP A 587 4.94 19.46 -8.12
N PRO A 588 5.96 18.59 -8.02
CA PRO A 588 6.85 18.52 -6.86
C PRO A 588 7.59 19.82 -6.53
N LEU A 589 7.86 20.65 -7.55
CA LEU A 589 8.63 21.87 -7.41
C LEU A 589 7.75 23.03 -6.95
N SER A 590 6.64 23.28 -7.65
CA SER A 590 5.72 24.37 -7.28
C SER A 590 4.77 24.01 -6.14
N ARG A 591 4.65 22.72 -5.82
CA ARG A 591 3.67 22.13 -4.89
C ARG A 591 2.22 22.40 -5.27
N GLU A 592 1.95 22.83 -6.50
CA GLU A 592 0.59 22.94 -7.01
C GLU A 592 -0.02 21.52 -7.11
N ILE A 593 -1.24 21.35 -6.62
CA ILE A 593 -1.98 20.08 -6.64
C ILE A 593 -3.33 20.30 -7.31
N ARG A 594 -3.58 19.60 -8.42
CA ARG A 594 -4.86 19.66 -9.15
C ARG A 594 -5.55 18.31 -9.15
N ARG A 595 -6.85 18.32 -8.89
CA ARG A 595 -7.69 17.12 -8.99
C ARG A 595 -7.85 16.70 -10.44
N PHE A 596 -7.46 15.47 -10.75
CA PHE A 596 -7.56 14.92 -12.09
C PHE A 596 -8.78 14.02 -12.24
N LEU A 597 -9.04 13.11 -11.30
CA LEU A 597 -10.15 12.14 -11.37
C LEU A 597 -10.96 12.13 -10.08
N VAL A 598 -12.27 11.91 -10.18
CA VAL A 598 -13.14 11.58 -9.03
C VAL A 598 -13.83 10.24 -9.31
N GLY A 599 -13.78 9.34 -8.32
CA GLY A 599 -14.41 8.03 -8.34
C GLY A 599 -15.88 8.01 -7.91
N PRO A 600 -16.59 6.90 -8.13
CA PRO A 600 -17.94 6.72 -7.64
C PRO A 600 -17.97 6.70 -6.10
N ARG A 601 -19.12 7.07 -5.53
CA ARG A 601 -19.34 7.11 -4.09
C ARG A 601 -19.10 5.74 -3.43
N GLY A 602 -18.41 5.77 -2.29
CA GLY A 602 -18.08 4.60 -1.48
C GLY A 602 -17.00 3.71 -2.09
N ALA A 603 -16.34 4.16 -3.17
CA ALA A 603 -15.08 3.58 -3.62
C ALA A 603 -13.93 4.34 -2.98
N GLU A 604 -12.77 3.71 -2.93
CA GLU A 604 -11.50 4.41 -2.96
C GLU A 604 -10.96 4.48 -4.39
N ILE A 605 -9.97 5.32 -4.58
CA ILE A 605 -9.14 5.31 -5.78
C ILE A 605 -7.77 4.82 -5.35
N THR A 606 -7.30 3.74 -5.97
CA THR A 606 -6.01 3.09 -5.69
C THR A 606 -5.47 2.50 -7.01
N GLY A 607 -4.26 1.94 -7.01
CA GLY A 607 -3.65 1.27 -8.16
C GLY A 607 -3.44 2.19 -9.38
N ILE A 608 -2.19 2.42 -9.78
CA ILE A 608 -1.90 3.24 -10.97
C ILE A 608 -0.72 2.70 -11.76
N THR A 609 -0.86 2.64 -13.08
CA THR A 609 0.23 2.31 -14.01
C THR A 609 -0.04 2.90 -15.39
N TRP A 610 0.98 2.95 -16.24
CA TRP A 610 0.85 3.46 -17.60
C TRP A 610 1.76 2.72 -18.58
N THR A 611 1.48 2.93 -19.85
CA THR A 611 2.40 2.63 -20.95
C THR A 611 3.66 3.49 -20.85
N PRO A 612 4.84 3.03 -21.32
CA PRO A 612 6.09 3.79 -21.23
C PRO A 612 6.05 5.20 -21.83
N ASP A 613 5.21 5.45 -22.83
CA ASP A 613 4.99 6.78 -23.41
C ASP A 613 3.95 7.65 -22.67
N ALA A 614 3.38 7.13 -21.57
CA ALA A 614 2.40 7.76 -20.70
C ALA A 614 1.12 8.23 -21.43
N ARG A 615 0.70 7.54 -22.50
CA ARG A 615 -0.51 7.88 -23.28
C ARG A 615 -1.73 7.04 -22.94
N ALA A 616 -1.52 5.91 -22.28
CA ALA A 616 -2.55 5.08 -21.69
C ALA A 616 -2.20 4.82 -20.22
N MET A 617 -3.11 5.18 -19.33
CA MET A 617 -2.99 5.00 -17.89
C MET A 617 -4.15 4.14 -17.40
N TRP A 618 -3.85 3.17 -16.54
CA TRP A 618 -4.86 2.41 -15.82
C TRP A 618 -4.90 2.90 -14.38
N VAL A 619 -6.12 3.05 -13.84
CA VAL A 619 -6.39 3.41 -12.45
C VAL A 619 -7.48 2.50 -11.89
N ASN A 620 -7.38 2.03 -10.64
CA ASN A 620 -8.41 1.20 -10.04
C ASN A 620 -9.44 2.01 -9.25
N VAL A 621 -10.69 1.53 -9.34
CA VAL A 621 -11.80 1.90 -8.46
C VAL A 621 -12.05 0.68 -7.59
N GLN A 622 -11.62 0.74 -6.32
CA GLN A 622 -11.82 -0.34 -5.35
C GLN A 622 -13.21 -0.25 -4.73
N HIS A 623 -13.80 -1.41 -4.41
CA HIS A 623 -15.03 -1.56 -3.63
C HIS A 623 -16.20 -0.55 -3.85
N PRO A 624 -16.60 -0.18 -5.08
CA PRO A 624 -17.62 0.85 -5.29
C PRO A 624 -18.94 0.54 -4.58
N GLY A 625 -19.54 1.54 -3.93
CA GLY A 625 -20.67 1.30 -3.02
C GLY A 625 -22.04 1.16 -3.69
N ILE A 626 -22.20 1.59 -4.95
CA ILE A 626 -23.51 1.69 -5.61
C ILE A 626 -23.68 0.61 -6.69
N SER A 627 -23.27 0.90 -7.93
CA SER A 627 -23.44 -0.03 -9.06
C SER A 627 -22.40 0.16 -10.16
N TYR A 628 -21.36 0.97 -9.95
CA TYR A 628 -20.23 1.07 -10.85
C TYR A 628 -19.65 -0.33 -11.15
N PRO A 629 -19.32 -0.66 -12.42
CA PRO A 629 -19.27 0.22 -13.59
C PRO A 629 -20.58 0.32 -14.39
N ALA A 630 -21.64 -0.38 -14.00
CA ALA A 630 -22.94 -0.33 -14.69
C ALA A 630 -23.66 1.00 -14.45
N SER A 631 -23.49 1.59 -13.26
CA SER A 631 -23.97 2.93 -12.89
C SER A 631 -25.49 3.11 -13.07
N ASP A 632 -26.27 2.06 -12.80
CA ASP A 632 -27.74 2.00 -12.98
C ASP A 632 -28.52 1.98 -11.65
N GLY A 633 -27.81 2.01 -10.52
CA GLY A 633 -28.34 1.91 -9.16
C GLY A 633 -28.93 0.55 -8.79
N LYS A 634 -28.70 -0.49 -9.60
CA LYS A 634 -29.36 -1.80 -9.47
C LYS A 634 -28.39 -2.97 -9.59
N THR A 635 -27.51 -2.93 -10.59
CA THR A 635 -26.53 -3.96 -10.86
C THR A 635 -25.53 -4.01 -9.71
N ARG A 636 -25.11 -5.21 -9.35
CA ARG A 636 -24.14 -5.42 -8.28
C ARG A 636 -22.83 -4.69 -8.63
N PRO A 637 -22.27 -3.89 -7.69
CA PRO A 637 -21.04 -3.15 -7.97
C PRO A 637 -19.87 -4.10 -8.16
N ARG A 638 -18.90 -3.66 -8.96
CA ARG A 638 -17.67 -4.41 -9.26
C ARG A 638 -16.49 -3.48 -9.16
N SER A 639 -15.53 -3.83 -8.32
CA SER A 639 -14.17 -3.27 -8.36
C SER A 639 -13.66 -3.33 -9.81
N THR A 640 -13.07 -2.23 -10.28
CA THR A 640 -12.86 -2.01 -11.72
C THR A 640 -11.60 -1.21 -11.99
N THR A 641 -10.75 -1.77 -12.84
CA THR A 641 -9.67 -1.06 -13.53
C THR A 641 -10.24 -0.23 -14.67
N VAL A 642 -9.91 1.06 -14.66
CA VAL A 642 -10.35 2.07 -15.62
C VAL A 642 -9.18 2.47 -16.50
N LEU A 643 -9.37 2.45 -17.82
CA LEU A 643 -8.42 2.99 -18.78
C LEU A 643 -8.69 4.48 -18.99
N VAL A 644 -7.68 5.31 -18.73
CA VAL A 644 -7.64 6.73 -19.02
C VAL A 644 -6.75 7.00 -20.23
N THR A 645 -7.27 7.77 -21.19
CA THR A 645 -6.55 8.24 -22.38
C THR A 645 -6.92 9.69 -22.69
N ARG A 646 -6.05 10.40 -23.41
CA ARG A 646 -6.41 11.68 -24.03
C ARG A 646 -7.12 11.47 -25.36
N GLU A 647 -8.12 12.30 -25.63
CA GLU A 647 -8.87 12.26 -26.88
C GLU A 647 -8.03 12.64 -28.11
N ASP A 648 -6.99 13.45 -27.90
CA ASP A 648 -6.00 13.81 -28.94
C ASP A 648 -4.81 12.84 -29.03
N GLY A 649 -4.77 11.80 -28.17
CA GLY A 649 -3.68 10.83 -28.11
C GLY A 649 -2.37 11.37 -27.52
N GLY A 650 -2.40 12.52 -26.85
CA GLY A 650 -1.25 13.09 -26.15
C GLY A 650 -0.87 12.36 -24.86
N VAL A 651 0.18 12.86 -24.20
CA VAL A 651 0.64 12.38 -22.89
C VAL A 651 -0.31 12.86 -21.79
N ILE A 652 -0.65 11.96 -20.87
CA ILE A 652 -1.58 12.23 -19.77
C ILE A 652 -0.94 13.20 -18.76
N GLY A 653 -1.70 14.19 -18.28
CA GLY A 653 -1.22 15.23 -17.37
C GLY A 653 -0.73 16.51 -18.04
N ASN A 654 -0.45 16.46 -19.36
CA ASN A 654 -0.02 17.61 -20.18
C ASN A 654 -1.17 18.37 -20.85
#